data_AF-A0A7Y7HR84-F1
#
_entry.id   AF-A0A7Y7HR84-F1
#
_cell.length_a   1.000
_cell.length_b   1.000
_cell.length_c   1.000
_cell.angle_alpha   90.00
_cell.angle_beta   90.00
_cell.angle_gamma   90.00
#
_symmetry.space_group_name_H-M   'P 1'
#
loop_
_entity.id
_entity.type
_entity.pdbx_description
1 polymer ?
#
loop_
_entity_poly.entity_id
_entity_poly.type
_entity_poly.pdbx_seq_one_letter_code
_entity_poly.pdbx_strand_id
1 'polypeptide(L)'
;MKHLLSTHRGAQLAGLWTMLALAHGAHAADALNGKSLYLNGPVSGGTACASCHGPTPANNVNGILAAANNPSVISGAFSANRGGMGSLYNGKFSAAELADLAAFIGNPNVTAAPAASLAPATLAFAGTTVGQNSAALSTTLTNTGNAALNISAIAVGGANAGDFSITGGNCGAGSAVAAGATCNVQLTFRPTAAGARSAALNISHNATGGGSSVALSGTGNAVAAATISVSATTLNFGALATGAASPAQTITVNNAGQAPLTFSGISLSGANAAIFTLGGSCATSAPVAAGGSCTVTVTATPTAAGAFAANLNLASNASNGAVAIGLAGSASAPAPSLAANPSVVAFGSQTVGASAAQTVSITNRGNVPVTFTSVAVSGASSVTIGGGACAGTLAVAASCNVPLSFTPTSEGNVSATLLLRSNAPDLSVAVTGAGTTAAVARPVLSDTAPVAFTDTQVGQQAATHSATLTNNGNAALKITSLVLGGSNPGDFALGGSCAVGGTVSPGANCTIDSTFKPTTAGARSADLVLVTDGGAQFSVRLSGNGLSVPTTTPSLSTNPQSFDFGSATVGDTGPVKRFTLTNTGSAPLTITGATFSGPYAAVNDATSCAAFPLTLAAGASCELPVRFTPTTAGSAAGSVALQGAGASWTIALSGQGAAAAPSAGGSQNRGGGGCSSVKDGNDPMLAVLVVLAAGVLLWRRRKARAAAGAALAAVAACGVLSLPAPASALETGKPAPAFNLNGLDGAVKLDQYKGKLVYVDFWASWCGPCRQSFPWMNEMQARYGNQGLQIVGINVDAKSEDARNFLAATPASFVIAFDPNGSAPRTYGIKGMPSSVLIGPDGKVLYEHSGFRPADREALESRIKAALGASK
;
A
#
# COMPACT_ATOMS: atom_id res chain seq x y z
N MET A 1 -51.99 17.46 -14.84
CA MET A 1 -53.04 17.03 -13.89
C MET A 1 -52.43 17.09 -12.50
N LYS A 2 -52.84 17.89 -11.50
CA LYS A 2 -54.04 18.69 -11.17
C LYS A 2 -53.54 19.84 -10.27
N HIS A 3 -53.80 21.12 -10.62
CA HIS A 3 -54.75 22.06 -9.98
C HIS A 3 -54.26 22.71 -8.66
N LEU A 4 -54.44 24.00 -8.33
CA LEU A 4 -54.90 25.25 -8.98
C LEU A 4 -54.86 26.34 -7.86
N LEU A 5 -54.78 27.65 -8.22
CA LEU A 5 -55.16 28.86 -7.44
C LEU A 5 -54.21 29.29 -6.29
N SER A 6 -53.92 30.57 -5.95
CA SER A 6 -54.45 31.88 -6.34
C SER A 6 -53.52 33.04 -5.87
N THR A 7 -53.42 34.09 -6.70
CA THR A 7 -53.34 35.56 -6.45
C THR A 7 -52.85 36.21 -5.13
N HIS A 8 -51.94 37.18 -5.34
CA HIS A 8 -51.80 38.56 -4.79
C HIS A 8 -51.91 38.88 -3.28
N ARG A 9 -50.81 39.48 -2.75
CA ARG A 9 -50.64 40.74 -1.95
C ARG A 9 -49.22 40.66 -1.34
N GLY A 10 -48.31 41.63 -1.37
CA GLY A 10 -48.45 43.08 -1.25
C GLY A 10 -48.00 43.51 0.16
N ALA A 11 -46.73 43.93 0.33
CA ALA A 11 -46.17 44.82 1.37
C ALA A 11 -44.64 44.67 1.39
N GLN A 12 -43.89 45.62 0.79
CA GLN A 12 -43.27 46.76 1.48
C GLN A 12 -42.12 46.37 2.43
N LEU A 13 -40.90 46.76 2.04
CA LEU A 13 -39.95 47.49 2.90
C LEU A 13 -38.93 48.19 1.98
N ALA A 14 -39.36 49.34 1.46
CA ALA A 14 -38.47 50.44 1.14
C ALA A 14 -38.10 51.12 2.48
N GLY A 15 -36.81 51.37 2.71
CA GLY A 15 -36.37 52.08 3.90
C GLY A 15 -34.89 51.90 4.17
N LEU A 16 -34.07 52.72 3.52
CA LEU A 16 -33.01 53.56 4.12
C LEU A 16 -32.11 54.10 2.98
N TRP A 17 -32.64 55.08 2.26
CA TRP A 17 -31.84 56.08 1.54
C TRP A 17 -32.08 57.39 2.27
N THR A 18 -31.08 57.86 3.04
CA THR A 18 -30.72 59.27 3.30
C THR A 18 -29.88 59.35 4.57
N MET A 19 -28.58 59.58 4.42
CA MET A 19 -27.76 60.57 5.15
C MET A 19 -26.29 60.28 4.87
N LEU A 20 -25.78 60.81 3.76
CA LEU A 20 -24.40 61.26 3.73
C LEU A 20 -24.40 62.67 3.14
N ALA A 21 -24.57 63.62 4.05
CA ALA A 21 -24.28 65.01 3.78
C ALA A 21 -22.83 65.12 3.30
N LEU A 22 -22.64 65.97 2.28
CA LEU A 22 -21.39 66.37 1.65
C LEU A 22 -20.20 66.44 2.63
N ALA A 23 -19.41 65.36 2.69
CA ALA A 23 -18.02 65.46 3.11
C ALA A 23 -17.23 65.94 1.90
N HIS A 24 -16.85 67.22 1.89
CA HIS A 24 -15.84 67.72 0.97
C HIS A 24 -14.58 66.87 1.16
N GLY A 25 -14.11 66.23 0.09
CA GLY A 25 -12.97 65.32 0.13
C GLY A 25 -11.76 65.96 0.79
N ALA A 26 -11.08 65.21 1.66
CA ALA A 26 -9.79 65.61 2.20
C ALA A 26 -8.78 65.67 1.04
N HIS A 27 -8.41 66.89 0.62
CA HIS A 27 -7.34 67.11 -0.36
C HIS A 27 -6.00 66.71 0.30
N ALA A 28 -5.31 65.72 -0.25
CA ALA A 28 -3.95 65.43 0.16
C ALA A 28 -3.04 66.56 -0.32
N ALA A 29 -2.27 67.16 0.59
CA ALA A 29 -1.43 68.31 0.26
C ALA A 29 -0.34 67.96 -0.77
N ASP A 30 -0.27 68.70 -1.88
CA ASP A 30 0.67 68.53 -2.97
C ASP A 30 1.77 69.60 -2.92
N ALA A 31 2.98 69.20 -2.54
CA ALA A 31 4.13 70.09 -2.45
C ALA A 31 4.62 70.61 -3.82
N LEU A 32 4.33 69.95 -4.96
CA LEU A 32 4.67 70.50 -6.29
C LEU A 32 3.68 71.57 -6.72
N ASN A 33 2.39 71.34 -6.46
CA ASN A 33 1.39 72.39 -6.63
C ASN A 33 1.71 73.56 -5.70
N GLY A 34 2.08 73.30 -4.45
CA GLY A 34 2.56 74.29 -3.49
C GLY A 34 3.79 75.07 -3.97
N LYS A 35 4.73 74.42 -4.66
CA LYS A 35 5.87 75.07 -5.31
C LYS A 35 5.43 76.03 -6.40
N SER A 36 4.48 75.62 -7.24
CA SER A 36 3.91 76.47 -8.28
C SER A 36 3.19 77.68 -7.65
N LEU A 37 2.35 77.45 -6.65
CA LEU A 37 1.64 78.49 -5.90
C LEU A 37 2.61 79.47 -5.21
N TYR A 38 3.72 78.97 -4.66
CA TYR A 38 4.76 79.80 -4.06
C TYR A 38 5.49 80.68 -5.08
N LEU A 39 5.82 80.12 -6.25
CA LEU A 39 6.60 80.80 -7.30
C LEU A 39 5.75 81.71 -8.20
N ASN A 40 4.48 81.38 -8.39
CA ASN A 40 3.60 82.01 -9.38
C ASN A 40 2.36 82.69 -8.78
N GLY A 41 2.05 82.44 -7.50
CA GLY A 41 0.88 82.99 -6.81
C GLY A 41 -0.37 82.09 -6.87
N PRO A 42 -1.45 82.46 -6.15
CA PRO A 42 -2.70 81.71 -6.09
C PRO A 42 -3.50 81.77 -7.39
N VAL A 43 -4.33 80.75 -7.66
CA VAL A 43 -5.12 80.65 -8.90
C VAL A 43 -6.16 81.77 -9.02
N SER A 44 -6.64 82.32 -7.90
CA SER A 44 -7.61 83.43 -7.86
C SER A 44 -7.03 84.82 -8.19
N GLY A 45 -5.73 84.90 -8.51
CA GLY A 45 -5.01 86.13 -8.82
C GLY A 45 -4.47 86.85 -7.57
N GLY A 46 -3.14 86.97 -7.52
CA GLY A 46 -2.37 87.59 -6.43
C GLY A 46 -0.88 87.63 -6.77
N THR A 47 -0.05 88.17 -5.87
CA THR A 47 1.42 88.21 -6.05
C THR A 47 2.04 86.82 -5.76
N ALA A 48 3.18 86.47 -6.33
CA ALA A 48 3.88 85.25 -5.94
C ALA A 48 4.53 85.39 -4.54
N CYS A 49 4.52 84.34 -3.72
CA CYS A 49 5.24 84.35 -2.44
C CYS A 49 6.75 84.57 -2.65
N ALA A 50 7.29 84.06 -3.77
CA ALA A 50 8.68 84.21 -4.14
C ALA A 50 9.11 85.67 -4.38
N SER A 51 8.19 86.56 -4.77
CA SER A 51 8.48 87.98 -4.95
C SER A 51 8.83 88.68 -3.62
N CYS A 52 8.33 88.15 -2.50
CA CYS A 52 8.57 88.69 -1.16
C CYS A 52 9.62 87.89 -0.37
N HIS A 53 9.79 86.60 -0.66
CA HIS A 53 10.61 85.67 0.13
C HIS A 53 11.77 85.03 -0.66
N GLY A 54 11.97 85.40 -1.92
CA GLY A 54 12.93 84.75 -2.82
C GLY A 54 12.41 83.41 -3.37
N PRO A 55 13.12 82.79 -4.32
CA PRO A 55 12.64 81.58 -5.02
C PRO A 55 12.62 80.31 -4.16
N THR A 56 13.22 80.35 -2.97
CA THR A 56 13.32 79.19 -2.07
C THR A 56 12.74 79.54 -0.69
N PRO A 57 11.78 78.76 -0.16
CA PRO A 57 11.17 79.00 1.15
C PRO A 57 12.14 79.09 2.33
N ALA A 58 13.36 78.55 2.21
CA ALA A 58 14.39 78.54 3.25
C ALA A 58 15.06 79.91 3.51
N ASN A 59 14.95 80.87 2.59
CA ASN A 59 15.64 82.17 2.65
C ASN A 59 14.68 83.30 3.08
N ASN A 60 13.96 83.12 4.18
CA ASN A 60 12.98 84.11 4.59
C ASN A 60 13.63 85.34 5.21
N VAL A 61 13.50 86.47 4.52
CA VAL A 61 13.97 87.79 4.93
C VAL A 61 13.14 88.45 6.05
N ASN A 62 11.99 87.89 6.45
CA ASN A 62 11.02 88.51 7.38
C ASN A 62 10.59 87.64 8.59
N GLY A 63 11.28 86.53 8.90
CA GLY A 63 11.10 85.80 10.17
C GLY A 63 9.89 84.85 10.27
N ILE A 64 9.19 84.56 9.18
CA ILE A 64 8.00 83.68 9.09
C ILE A 64 8.41 82.27 8.62
N LEU A 65 9.37 81.61 9.28
CA LEU A 65 9.68 80.19 8.99
C LEU A 65 9.11 79.25 10.05
N ALA A 66 8.97 79.71 11.28
CA ALA A 66 8.52 78.87 12.38
C ALA A 66 7.07 78.40 12.13
N ALA A 67 6.91 77.10 11.88
CA ALA A 67 5.63 76.44 11.61
C ALA A 67 4.90 76.87 10.32
N ALA A 68 5.58 77.52 9.37
CA ALA A 68 5.01 77.89 8.07
C ALA A 68 4.76 76.69 7.13
N ASN A 69 5.03 75.47 7.59
CA ASN A 69 4.59 74.21 6.99
C ASN A 69 3.19 73.75 7.49
N ASN A 70 2.45 74.62 8.18
CA ASN A 70 1.08 74.38 8.61
C ASN A 70 0.11 75.40 7.97
N PRO A 71 -0.97 74.97 7.30
CA PRO A 71 -1.91 75.86 6.59
C PRO A 71 -2.55 76.93 7.49
N SER A 72 -2.79 76.61 8.76
CA SER A 72 -3.40 77.53 9.73
C SER A 72 -2.45 78.65 10.16
N VAL A 73 -1.14 78.39 10.14
CA VAL A 73 -0.11 79.38 10.47
C VAL A 73 0.07 80.36 9.31
N ILE A 74 0.03 79.87 8.07
CA ILE A 74 0.09 80.70 6.86
C ILE A 74 -1.15 81.61 6.78
N SER A 75 -2.36 81.05 6.92
CA SER A 75 -3.59 81.84 6.87
C SER A 75 -3.70 82.87 8.01
N GLY A 76 -3.25 82.50 9.21
CA GLY A 76 -3.16 83.43 10.34
C GLY A 76 -2.17 84.58 10.11
N ALA A 77 -1.09 84.34 9.37
CA ALA A 77 -0.14 85.41 9.01
C ALA A 77 -0.73 86.38 7.97
N PHE A 78 -1.56 85.88 7.04
CA PHE A 78 -2.29 86.71 6.07
C PHE A 78 -3.34 87.58 6.77
N SER A 79 -4.17 87.00 7.64
CA SER A 79 -5.24 87.74 8.33
C SER A 79 -4.69 88.79 9.31
N ALA A 80 -3.55 88.51 9.96
CA ALA A 80 -2.87 89.45 10.84
C ALA A 80 -1.97 90.47 10.10
N ASN A 81 -1.98 90.48 8.76
CA ASN A 81 -1.16 91.36 7.91
C ASN A 81 0.33 91.38 8.28
N ARG A 82 0.89 90.25 8.72
CA ARG A 82 2.31 90.19 9.12
C ARG A 82 3.19 90.40 7.90
N GLY A 83 4.16 91.32 7.99
CA GLY A 83 5.06 91.64 6.88
C GLY A 83 4.37 92.21 5.64
N GLY A 84 3.18 92.82 5.76
CA GLY A 84 2.43 93.40 4.64
C GLY A 84 1.66 92.39 3.77
N MET A 85 1.61 91.12 4.20
CA MET A 85 1.00 90.02 3.45
C MET A 85 -0.54 90.07 3.38
N GLY A 86 -1.21 90.81 4.27
CA GLY A 86 -2.66 90.80 4.38
C GLY A 86 -3.36 91.48 3.21
N SER A 87 -2.80 92.55 2.65
CA SER A 87 -3.32 93.19 1.44
C SER A 87 -3.10 92.36 0.17
N LEU A 88 -2.11 91.45 0.20
CA LEU A 88 -1.69 90.66 -0.96
C LEU A 88 -2.37 89.28 -1.02
N TYR A 89 -2.67 88.66 0.12
CA TYR A 89 -3.02 87.24 0.19
C TYR A 89 -4.32 86.91 0.95
N ASN A 90 -4.90 87.86 1.69
CA ASN A 90 -6.10 87.58 2.49
C ASN A 90 -7.30 87.22 1.59
N GLY A 91 -7.87 86.04 1.82
CA GLY A 91 -8.98 85.50 1.01
C GLY A 91 -8.60 85.08 -0.42
N LYS A 92 -7.31 85.04 -0.77
CA LYS A 92 -6.85 84.70 -2.13
C LYS A 92 -6.46 83.23 -2.32
N PHE A 93 -6.06 82.54 -1.26
CA PHE A 93 -5.81 81.10 -1.29
C PHE A 93 -7.01 80.34 -0.73
N SER A 94 -7.43 79.29 -1.42
CA SER A 94 -8.34 78.28 -0.87
C SER A 94 -7.66 77.45 0.22
N ALA A 95 -8.46 76.73 1.01
CA ALA A 95 -7.93 75.84 2.05
C ALA A 95 -7.02 74.72 1.47
N ALA A 96 -7.32 74.24 0.27
CA ALA A 96 -6.51 73.24 -0.43
C ALA A 96 -5.18 73.84 -0.93
N GLU A 97 -5.20 75.03 -1.55
CA GLU A 97 -3.98 75.70 -2.00
C GLU A 97 -3.07 76.07 -0.81
N LEU A 98 -3.63 76.43 0.35
CA LEU A 98 -2.87 76.63 1.59
C LEU A 98 -2.23 75.33 2.11
N ALA A 99 -2.92 74.20 1.97
CA ALA A 99 -2.40 72.89 2.30
C ALA A 99 -1.19 72.53 1.43
N ASP A 100 -1.33 72.73 0.12
CA ASP A 100 -0.28 72.49 -0.88
C ASP A 100 0.93 73.40 -0.64
N LEU A 101 0.69 74.70 -0.45
CA LEU A 101 1.71 75.71 -0.15
C LEU A 101 2.50 75.35 1.13
N ALA A 102 1.79 74.94 2.18
CA ALA A 102 2.39 74.48 3.43
C ALA A 102 3.25 73.21 3.23
N ALA A 103 2.78 72.26 2.42
CA ALA A 103 3.54 71.05 2.09
C ALA A 103 4.84 71.37 1.32
N PHE A 104 4.83 72.35 0.40
CA PHE A 104 6.04 72.81 -0.27
C PHE A 104 7.03 73.47 0.68
N ILE A 105 6.56 74.36 1.56
CA ILE A 105 7.42 75.02 2.54
C ILE A 105 8.06 73.98 3.48
N GLY A 106 7.33 72.92 3.84
CA GLY A 106 7.87 71.79 4.61
C GLY A 106 8.85 70.89 3.85
N ASN A 107 8.83 70.90 2.51
CA ASN A 107 9.75 70.14 1.66
C ASN A 107 10.16 70.94 0.40
N PRO A 108 11.07 71.92 0.54
CA PRO A 108 11.41 72.85 -0.54
C PRO A 108 12.18 72.20 -1.71
N ASN A 109 12.72 71.00 -1.50
CA ASN A 109 13.46 70.23 -2.51
C ASN A 109 12.58 69.25 -3.30
N VAL A 110 11.25 69.33 -3.16
CA VAL A 110 10.33 68.46 -3.89
C VAL A 110 10.54 68.57 -5.41
N THR A 111 10.61 67.41 -6.07
CA THR A 111 10.71 67.25 -7.53
C THR A 111 9.61 66.31 -8.01
N ALA A 112 9.18 66.49 -9.25
CA ALA A 112 8.20 65.63 -9.90
C ALA A 112 8.84 64.28 -10.22
N ALA A 113 8.39 63.23 -9.54
CA ALA A 113 8.93 61.88 -9.68
C ALA A 113 7.80 60.84 -9.65
N PRO A 114 7.70 59.96 -10.67
CA PRO A 114 6.79 58.83 -10.61
C PRO A 114 7.34 57.78 -9.63
N ALA A 115 6.45 57.09 -8.93
CA ALA A 115 6.79 55.98 -8.05
C ALA A 115 5.81 54.85 -8.27
N ALA A 116 6.32 53.64 -8.49
CA ALA A 116 5.52 52.46 -8.79
C ALA A 116 5.42 51.55 -7.56
N SER A 117 4.23 51.02 -7.31
CA SER A 117 3.99 49.97 -6.32
C SER A 117 3.10 48.88 -6.91
N LEU A 118 3.42 47.62 -6.63
CA LEU A 118 2.67 46.45 -7.10
C LEU A 118 2.02 45.72 -5.94
N ALA A 119 0.73 45.39 -6.09
CA ALA A 119 0.01 44.57 -5.13
C ALA A 119 -0.96 43.60 -5.84
N PRO A 120 -0.81 42.27 -5.63
CA PRO A 120 0.31 41.58 -4.97
C PRO A 120 1.59 41.55 -5.86
N ALA A 121 2.77 41.45 -5.23
CA ALA A 121 4.07 41.32 -5.92
C ALA A 121 4.40 39.88 -6.37
N THR A 122 3.54 38.91 -6.04
CA THR A 122 3.64 37.53 -6.49
C THR A 122 2.26 37.01 -6.89
N LEU A 123 2.20 36.20 -7.94
CA LEU A 123 0.99 35.49 -8.38
C LEU A 123 1.27 34.00 -8.42
N ALA A 124 0.68 33.28 -7.46
CA ALA A 124 0.76 31.84 -7.35
C ALA A 124 -0.53 31.20 -7.86
N PHE A 125 -0.44 30.53 -9.01
CA PHE A 125 -1.54 29.81 -9.62
C PHE A 125 -1.70 28.43 -8.97
N ALA A 126 -2.95 28.00 -8.80
CA ALA A 126 -3.25 26.66 -8.35
C ALA A 126 -2.72 25.60 -9.33
N GLY A 127 -2.46 24.39 -8.81
CA GLY A 127 -2.07 23.25 -9.64
C GLY A 127 -3.07 23.02 -10.78
N THR A 128 -2.57 23.08 -12.01
CA THR A 128 -3.39 23.04 -13.23
C THR A 128 -2.92 21.88 -14.09
N THR A 129 -3.83 21.06 -14.60
CA THR A 129 -3.48 19.92 -15.45
C THR A 129 -2.76 20.38 -16.71
N VAL A 130 -1.70 19.65 -17.11
CA VAL A 130 -0.94 19.93 -18.33
C VAL A 130 -1.89 20.09 -19.52
N GLY A 131 -1.76 21.23 -20.23
CA GLY A 131 -2.58 21.58 -21.38
C GLY A 131 -3.87 22.37 -21.09
N GLN A 132 -4.27 22.52 -19.81
CA GLN A 132 -5.45 23.28 -19.40
C GLN A 132 -5.11 24.67 -18.85
N ASN A 133 -6.04 25.61 -18.92
CA ASN A 133 -5.87 26.96 -18.39
C ASN A 133 -6.37 27.06 -16.94
N SER A 134 -5.63 27.81 -16.11
CA SER A 134 -6.06 28.23 -14.78
C SER A 134 -7.13 29.34 -14.83
N ALA A 135 -7.75 29.63 -13.69
CA ALA A 135 -8.41 30.91 -13.48
C ALA A 135 -7.40 32.07 -13.63
N ALA A 136 -7.86 33.22 -14.11
CA ALA A 136 -7.01 34.40 -14.22
C ALA A 136 -6.73 35.01 -12.84
N LEU A 137 -5.48 35.40 -12.60
CA LEU A 137 -5.09 36.19 -11.43
C LEU A 137 -4.66 37.60 -11.88
N SER A 138 -4.83 38.59 -11.01
CA SER A 138 -4.54 39.99 -11.30
C SER A 138 -3.52 40.56 -10.32
N THR A 139 -2.64 41.43 -10.82
CA THR A 139 -1.81 42.33 -10.02
C THR A 139 -2.13 43.78 -10.38
N THR A 140 -2.09 44.68 -9.40
CA THR A 140 -2.39 46.10 -9.56
C THR A 140 -1.12 46.91 -9.43
N LEU A 141 -0.84 47.73 -10.44
CA LEU A 141 0.19 48.74 -10.46
C LEU A 141 -0.41 50.09 -10.02
N THR A 142 0.10 50.62 -8.92
CA THR A 142 -0.29 51.92 -8.37
C THR A 142 0.83 52.92 -8.58
N ASN A 143 0.50 54.10 -9.12
CA ASN A 143 1.44 55.22 -9.13
C ASN A 143 1.30 56.00 -7.80
N THR A 144 2.23 55.76 -6.87
CA THR A 144 2.28 56.44 -5.57
C THR A 144 3.09 57.74 -5.61
N GLY A 145 3.66 58.07 -6.78
CA GLY A 145 4.41 59.30 -6.99
C GLY A 145 3.51 60.49 -7.30
N ASN A 146 4.14 61.62 -7.57
CA ASN A 146 3.50 62.90 -7.87
C ASN A 146 3.67 63.34 -9.34
N ALA A 147 4.17 62.44 -10.20
CA ALA A 147 4.30 62.61 -11.64
C ALA A 147 3.76 61.39 -12.40
N ALA A 148 3.46 61.54 -13.69
CA ALA A 148 2.94 60.44 -14.51
C ALA A 148 3.92 59.26 -14.64
N LEU A 149 3.43 58.05 -14.36
CA LEU A 149 4.16 56.80 -14.53
C LEU A 149 3.92 56.25 -15.94
N ASN A 150 4.89 56.41 -16.82
CA ASN A 150 4.80 55.98 -18.22
C ASN A 150 5.31 54.55 -18.37
N ILE A 151 4.44 53.65 -18.85
CA ILE A 151 4.76 52.23 -19.05
C ILE A 151 5.32 52.05 -20.46
N SER A 152 6.56 51.58 -20.60
CA SER A 152 7.20 51.37 -21.90
C SER A 152 6.99 49.95 -22.45
N ALA A 153 6.89 48.94 -21.58
CA ALA A 153 6.68 47.55 -21.98
C ALA A 153 6.05 46.71 -20.87
N ILE A 154 5.27 45.70 -21.24
CA ILE A 154 4.74 44.67 -20.35
C ILE A 154 5.00 43.31 -21.02
N ALA A 155 5.75 42.44 -20.36
CA ALA A 155 6.10 41.14 -20.91
C ALA A 155 6.29 40.07 -19.83
N VAL A 156 5.99 38.82 -20.17
CA VAL A 156 6.37 37.66 -19.34
C VAL A 156 7.73 37.15 -19.81
N GLY A 157 8.66 36.95 -18.88
CA GLY A 157 9.98 36.38 -19.14
C GLY A 157 10.37 35.32 -18.12
N GLY A 158 11.52 34.68 -18.34
CA GLY A 158 12.05 33.62 -17.46
C GLY A 158 11.85 32.20 -17.99
N ALA A 159 12.22 31.21 -17.18
CA ALA A 159 12.41 29.81 -17.61
C ALA A 159 11.17 29.14 -18.22
N ASN A 160 9.97 29.47 -17.73
CA ASN A 160 8.72 28.87 -18.19
C ASN A 160 7.73 29.93 -18.71
N ALA A 161 8.23 31.01 -19.32
CA ALA A 161 7.40 32.12 -19.78
C ALA A 161 6.24 31.69 -20.69
N GLY A 162 6.45 30.67 -21.53
CA GLY A 162 5.42 30.12 -22.42
C GLY A 162 4.22 29.47 -21.71
N ASP A 163 4.33 29.17 -20.41
CA ASP A 163 3.23 28.63 -19.62
C ASP A 163 2.34 29.73 -19.01
N PHE A 164 2.71 31.01 -19.10
CA PHE A 164 1.95 32.13 -18.54
C PHE A 164 1.58 33.13 -19.62
N SER A 165 0.32 33.53 -19.67
CA SER A 165 -0.20 34.44 -20.70
C SER A 165 -0.89 35.64 -20.08
N ILE A 166 -0.60 36.83 -20.59
CA ILE A 166 -1.34 38.06 -20.25
C ILE A 166 -2.67 38.00 -20.99
N THR A 167 -3.77 37.90 -20.25
CA THR A 167 -5.11 37.69 -20.80
C THR A 167 -6.01 38.92 -20.71
N GLY A 168 -5.59 39.96 -19.99
CA GLY A 168 -6.35 41.19 -19.85
C GLY A 168 -5.74 42.16 -18.84
N GLY A 169 -6.56 43.12 -18.40
CA GLY A 169 -6.12 44.25 -17.59
C GLY A 169 -6.18 45.57 -18.37
N ASN A 170 -6.01 46.69 -17.68
CA ASN A 170 -6.05 48.03 -18.26
C ASN A 170 -4.67 48.73 -18.29
N CYS A 171 -3.61 48.10 -17.77
CA CYS A 171 -2.25 48.57 -18.03
C CYS A 171 -1.85 48.22 -19.48
N GLY A 172 -1.43 49.21 -20.26
CA GLY A 172 -0.94 49.02 -21.64
C GLY A 172 0.48 49.53 -21.82
N ALA A 173 1.26 48.89 -22.70
CA ALA A 173 2.52 49.49 -23.16
C ALA A 173 2.21 50.80 -23.91
N GLY A 174 2.96 51.86 -23.60
CA GLY A 174 2.72 53.23 -24.08
C GLY A 174 1.67 54.01 -23.27
N SER A 175 1.03 53.42 -22.25
CA SER A 175 0.08 54.12 -21.39
C SER A 175 0.77 54.84 -20.23
N ALA A 176 0.10 55.87 -19.69
CA ALA A 176 0.54 56.62 -18.52
C ALA A 176 -0.46 56.47 -17.38
N VAL A 177 0.02 56.12 -16.19
CA VAL A 177 -0.77 56.09 -14.96
C VAL A 177 -0.59 57.43 -14.24
N ALA A 178 -1.66 58.21 -14.11
CA ALA A 178 -1.63 59.49 -13.40
C ALA A 178 -1.21 59.31 -11.92
N ALA A 179 -0.71 60.37 -11.30
CA ALA A 179 -0.37 60.36 -9.87
C ALA A 179 -1.60 59.94 -9.03
N GLY A 180 -1.42 59.01 -8.11
CA GLY A 180 -2.49 58.44 -7.28
C GLY A 180 -3.43 57.45 -7.98
N ALA A 181 -3.30 57.26 -9.30
CA ALA A 181 -4.12 56.32 -10.07
C ALA A 181 -3.53 54.90 -10.08
N THR A 182 -4.34 53.94 -10.52
CA THR A 182 -3.98 52.53 -10.63
C THR A 182 -4.33 51.95 -11.99
N CYS A 183 -3.60 50.91 -12.38
CA CYS A 183 -3.97 50.02 -13.47
C CYS A 183 -3.68 48.57 -13.06
N ASN A 184 -4.26 47.58 -13.74
CA ASN A 184 -4.03 46.17 -13.47
C ASN A 184 -3.60 45.36 -14.70
N VAL A 185 -2.93 44.23 -14.45
CA VAL A 185 -2.58 43.20 -15.44
C VAL A 185 -3.15 41.88 -14.98
N GLN A 186 -3.89 41.18 -15.85
CA GLN A 186 -4.44 39.86 -15.61
C GLN A 186 -3.67 38.79 -16.39
N LEU A 187 -3.39 37.67 -15.74
CA LEU A 187 -2.62 36.56 -16.31
C LEU A 187 -3.32 35.23 -16.07
N THR A 188 -3.14 34.28 -16.99
CA THR A 188 -3.50 32.86 -16.82
C THR A 188 -2.26 31.98 -16.91
N PHE A 189 -2.35 30.78 -16.32
CA PHE A 189 -1.33 29.75 -16.34
C PHE A 189 -1.84 28.51 -17.10
N ARG A 190 -1.07 28.05 -18.11
CA ARG A 190 -1.33 26.86 -18.91
C ARG A 190 -0.05 26.02 -19.01
N PRO A 191 0.18 25.07 -18.10
CA PRO A 191 1.42 24.31 -18.06
C PRO A 191 1.56 23.37 -19.26
N THR A 192 2.73 23.36 -19.89
CA THR A 192 3.08 22.46 -20.99
C THR A 192 3.74 21.14 -20.55
N ALA A 193 4.15 21.02 -19.28
CA ALA A 193 4.68 19.79 -18.70
C ALA A 193 4.37 19.73 -17.20
N ALA A 194 4.44 18.52 -16.63
CA ALA A 194 4.18 18.31 -15.22
C ALA A 194 5.31 18.86 -14.33
N GLY A 195 5.00 19.20 -13.08
CA GLY A 195 5.94 19.74 -12.12
C GLY A 195 5.88 21.28 -12.01
N ALA A 196 6.78 21.84 -11.21
CA ALA A 196 6.79 23.27 -10.91
C ALA A 196 7.16 24.12 -12.13
N ARG A 197 6.41 25.19 -12.35
CA ARG A 197 6.61 26.17 -13.41
C ARG A 197 6.74 27.56 -12.80
N SER A 198 7.76 28.29 -13.21
CA SER A 198 8.01 29.64 -12.74
C SER A 198 8.42 30.58 -13.88
N ALA A 199 7.99 31.84 -13.76
CA ALA A 199 8.29 32.93 -14.67
C ALA A 199 8.19 34.26 -13.91
N ALA A 200 8.40 35.37 -14.61
CA ALA A 200 8.21 36.71 -14.07
C ALA A 200 7.46 37.59 -15.07
N LEU A 201 6.48 38.35 -14.58
CA LEU A 201 5.89 39.46 -15.33
C LEU A 201 6.76 40.69 -15.09
N ASN A 202 7.27 41.31 -16.15
CA ASN A 202 8.08 42.51 -16.11
C ASN A 202 7.32 43.69 -16.72
N ILE A 203 7.20 44.77 -15.97
CA ILE A 203 6.57 46.02 -16.37
C ILE A 203 7.64 47.11 -16.38
N SER A 204 8.08 47.55 -17.56
CA SER A 204 9.09 48.61 -17.69
C SER A 204 8.42 49.99 -17.64
N HIS A 205 8.99 50.93 -16.88
CA HIS A 205 8.42 52.26 -16.68
C HIS A 205 9.46 53.32 -16.27
N ASN A 206 9.09 54.60 -16.31
CA ASN A 206 9.99 55.73 -16.03
C ASN A 206 10.24 56.06 -14.52
N ALA A 207 9.62 55.36 -13.56
CA ALA A 207 9.97 55.53 -12.14
C ALA A 207 11.39 55.06 -11.82
N THR A 208 11.94 55.53 -10.70
CA THR A 208 13.25 55.14 -10.17
C THR A 208 13.36 53.61 -10.12
N GLY A 209 14.38 53.04 -10.77
CA GLY A 209 14.55 51.59 -10.91
C GLY A 209 14.12 51.02 -12.27
N GLY A 210 13.44 51.81 -13.13
CA GLY A 210 13.22 51.49 -14.55
C GLY A 210 12.18 50.39 -14.85
N GLY A 211 11.72 49.67 -13.84
CA GLY A 211 10.66 48.67 -13.99
C GLY A 211 10.26 48.02 -12.68
N SER A 212 9.16 47.29 -12.75
CA SER A 212 8.58 46.50 -11.66
C SER A 212 8.40 45.05 -12.12
N SER A 213 8.57 44.09 -11.22
CA SER A 213 8.46 42.66 -11.53
C SER A 213 7.53 41.95 -10.56
N VAL A 214 6.72 41.03 -11.09
CA VAL A 214 5.85 40.13 -10.32
C VAL A 214 6.31 38.70 -10.56
N ALA A 215 6.64 37.98 -9.49
CA ALA A 215 7.00 36.57 -9.59
C ALA A 215 5.75 35.72 -9.89
N LEU A 216 5.83 34.86 -10.90
CA LEU A 216 4.78 33.95 -11.32
C LEU A 216 5.17 32.52 -10.96
N SER A 217 4.28 31.79 -10.32
CA SER A 217 4.48 30.37 -10.02
C SER A 217 3.20 29.57 -10.22
N GLY A 218 3.35 28.32 -10.65
CA GLY A 218 2.25 27.36 -10.78
C GLY A 218 2.80 25.94 -10.87
N THR A 219 1.93 24.93 -10.73
CA THR A 219 2.31 23.51 -10.90
C THR A 219 1.54 22.91 -12.05
N GLY A 220 2.24 22.31 -13.01
CA GLY A 220 1.63 21.41 -13.99
C GLY A 220 1.29 20.08 -13.34
N ASN A 221 0.00 19.77 -13.19
CA ASN A 221 -0.41 18.45 -12.75
C ASN A 221 -0.33 17.48 -13.93
N ALA A 222 0.37 16.36 -13.75
CA ALA A 222 0.41 15.31 -14.75
C ALA A 222 -1.02 14.88 -15.12
N VAL A 223 -1.24 14.58 -16.40
CA VAL A 223 -2.52 14.02 -16.84
C VAL A 223 -2.67 12.67 -16.14
N ALA A 224 -3.77 12.49 -15.42
CA ALA A 224 -4.08 11.21 -14.79
C ALA A 224 -4.14 10.13 -15.89
N ALA A 225 -3.22 9.16 -15.82
CA ALA A 225 -3.11 8.07 -16.77
C ALA A 225 -3.26 6.73 -16.04
N ALA A 226 -3.87 5.76 -16.71
CA ALA A 226 -3.89 4.38 -16.24
C ALA A 226 -2.53 3.72 -16.51
N THR A 227 -2.12 2.80 -15.66
CA THR A 227 -0.95 1.93 -15.91
C THR A 227 -1.32 0.51 -15.54
N ILE A 228 -1.00 -0.45 -16.40
CA ILE A 228 -1.37 -1.85 -16.22
C ILE A 228 -0.17 -2.66 -15.72
N SER A 229 -0.39 -3.53 -14.73
CA SER A 229 0.54 -4.59 -14.34
C SER A 229 -0.20 -5.90 -14.12
N VAL A 230 0.47 -7.03 -14.32
CA VAL A 230 -0.13 -8.37 -14.22
C VAL A 230 0.67 -9.27 -13.30
N SER A 231 0.00 -10.23 -12.63
CA SER A 231 0.65 -11.16 -11.70
C SER A 231 1.57 -12.18 -12.37
N ALA A 232 1.40 -12.43 -13.68
CA ALA A 232 2.31 -13.25 -14.48
C ALA A 232 2.22 -12.87 -15.97
N THR A 233 3.33 -13.02 -16.69
CA THR A 233 3.41 -12.81 -18.15
C THR A 233 3.30 -14.12 -18.93
N THR A 234 3.26 -15.26 -18.25
CA THR A 234 3.04 -16.58 -18.84
C THR A 234 2.21 -17.49 -17.94
N LEU A 235 1.32 -18.29 -18.52
CA LEU A 235 0.59 -19.38 -17.86
C LEU A 235 0.97 -20.72 -18.50
N ASN A 236 1.33 -21.70 -17.67
CA ASN A 236 1.64 -23.06 -18.10
C ASN A 236 0.61 -24.04 -17.54
N PHE A 237 -0.12 -24.71 -18.42
CA PHE A 237 -1.19 -25.64 -18.09
C PHE A 237 -0.69 -27.08 -17.90
N GLY A 238 0.61 -27.33 -18.01
CA GLY A 238 1.21 -28.64 -17.82
C GLY A 238 0.80 -29.64 -18.89
N ALA A 239 0.71 -30.91 -18.50
CA ALA A 239 0.23 -31.99 -19.35
C ALA A 239 -1.26 -32.25 -19.08
N LEU A 240 -2.07 -32.14 -20.14
CA LEU A 240 -3.50 -32.39 -20.11
C LEU A 240 -3.85 -33.64 -20.94
N ALA A 241 -5.02 -34.22 -20.68
CA ALA A 241 -5.60 -35.21 -21.59
C ALA A 241 -6.41 -34.50 -22.67
N THR A 242 -6.39 -35.05 -23.88
CA THR A 242 -7.24 -34.54 -24.98
C THR A 242 -8.71 -34.63 -24.57
N GLY A 243 -9.46 -33.51 -24.72
CA GLY A 243 -10.87 -33.40 -24.35
C GLY A 243 -11.13 -33.07 -22.87
N ALA A 244 -10.10 -33.02 -22.01
CA ALA A 244 -10.24 -32.66 -20.60
C ALA A 244 -9.90 -31.19 -20.38
N ALA A 245 -10.76 -30.46 -19.65
CA ALA A 245 -10.49 -29.08 -19.27
C ALA A 245 -9.49 -29.01 -18.11
N SER A 246 -8.58 -28.04 -18.17
CA SER A 246 -7.69 -27.73 -17.05
C SER A 246 -8.45 -27.12 -15.87
N PRO A 247 -7.89 -27.12 -14.66
CA PRO A 247 -8.28 -26.15 -13.65
C PRO A 247 -8.10 -24.72 -14.19
N ALA A 248 -8.96 -23.80 -13.75
CA ALA A 248 -8.85 -22.40 -14.14
C ALA A 248 -7.60 -21.76 -13.51
N GLN A 249 -6.71 -21.22 -14.34
CA GLN A 249 -5.59 -20.41 -13.87
C GLN A 249 -5.98 -18.94 -13.84
N THR A 250 -5.50 -18.17 -12.87
CA THR A 250 -5.92 -16.78 -12.65
C THR A 250 -4.76 -15.82 -12.80
N ILE A 251 -4.96 -14.77 -13.59
CA ILE A 251 -4.11 -13.60 -13.66
C ILE A 251 -4.80 -12.46 -12.94
N THR A 252 -4.11 -11.84 -11.99
CA THR A 252 -4.55 -10.57 -11.41
C THR A 252 -3.99 -9.43 -12.26
N VAL A 253 -4.87 -8.55 -12.70
CA VAL A 253 -4.54 -7.31 -13.40
C VAL A 253 -4.73 -6.15 -12.43
N ASN A 254 -3.69 -5.36 -12.24
CA ASN A 254 -3.70 -4.20 -11.34
C ASN A 254 -3.60 -2.91 -12.14
N ASN A 255 -4.37 -1.91 -11.73
CA ASN A 255 -4.22 -0.54 -12.20
C ASN A 255 -3.37 0.25 -11.19
N ALA A 256 -2.08 0.38 -11.45
CA ALA A 256 -1.17 1.19 -10.64
C ALA A 256 -1.21 2.70 -11.01
N GLY A 257 -2.07 3.07 -11.96
CA GLY A 257 -2.18 4.42 -12.48
C GLY A 257 -3.13 5.30 -11.66
N GLN A 258 -3.25 6.56 -12.08
CA GLN A 258 -4.06 7.58 -11.43
C GLN A 258 -5.40 7.85 -12.16
N ALA A 259 -5.63 7.20 -13.29
CA ALA A 259 -6.91 7.20 -13.99
C ALA A 259 -7.49 5.78 -14.10
N PRO A 260 -8.81 5.63 -14.32
CA PRO A 260 -9.41 4.32 -14.55
C PRO A 260 -8.78 3.60 -15.75
N LEU A 261 -8.38 2.36 -15.54
CA LEU A 261 -7.89 1.46 -16.59
C LEU A 261 -9.10 0.88 -17.32
N THR A 262 -9.23 1.20 -18.61
CA THR A 262 -10.30 0.71 -19.48
C THR A 262 -9.71 -0.22 -20.52
N PHE A 263 -10.30 -1.39 -20.68
CA PHE A 263 -9.88 -2.34 -21.72
C PHE A 263 -10.59 -2.03 -23.03
N SER A 264 -9.82 -1.79 -24.10
CA SER A 264 -10.36 -1.74 -25.46
C SER A 264 -10.58 -3.15 -26.03
N GLY A 265 -9.87 -4.15 -25.50
CA GLY A 265 -10.07 -5.55 -25.87
C GLY A 265 -9.36 -6.51 -24.92
N ILE A 266 -10.03 -7.60 -24.58
CA ILE A 266 -9.46 -8.76 -23.89
C ILE A 266 -9.67 -9.93 -24.84
N SER A 267 -8.59 -10.44 -25.43
CA SER A 267 -8.70 -11.39 -26.56
C SER A 267 -7.63 -12.47 -26.51
N LEU A 268 -7.96 -13.60 -27.13
CA LEU A 268 -7.01 -14.69 -27.38
C LEU A 268 -6.50 -14.61 -28.81
N SER A 269 -5.23 -14.96 -29.01
CA SER A 269 -4.59 -15.01 -30.32
C SER A 269 -3.60 -16.18 -30.42
N GLY A 270 -3.21 -16.55 -31.64
CA GLY A 270 -2.32 -17.69 -31.91
C GLY A 270 -3.07 -18.94 -32.38
N ALA A 271 -2.31 -19.90 -32.91
CA ALA A 271 -2.86 -21.07 -33.61
C ALA A 271 -3.79 -21.94 -32.73
N ASN A 272 -3.53 -22.00 -31.43
CA ASN A 272 -4.32 -22.80 -30.49
C ASN A 272 -5.31 -21.96 -29.67
N ALA A 273 -5.59 -20.71 -30.04
CA ALA A 273 -6.46 -19.83 -29.24
C ALA A 273 -7.84 -20.44 -28.93
N ALA A 274 -8.40 -21.23 -29.84
CA ALA A 274 -9.73 -21.83 -29.72
C ALA A 274 -9.85 -22.86 -28.57
N ILE A 275 -8.75 -23.38 -28.04
CA ILE A 275 -8.78 -24.33 -26.92
C ILE A 275 -8.91 -23.61 -25.57
N PHE A 276 -8.74 -22.29 -25.53
CA PHE A 276 -8.76 -21.50 -24.31
C PHE A 276 -10.09 -20.79 -24.13
N THR A 277 -10.60 -20.79 -22.91
CA THR A 277 -11.79 -20.01 -22.51
C THR A 277 -11.40 -18.98 -21.46
N LEU A 278 -11.91 -17.76 -21.64
CA LEU A 278 -11.67 -16.63 -20.74
C LEU A 278 -12.84 -16.45 -19.77
N GLY A 279 -12.53 -16.06 -18.54
CA GLY A 279 -13.48 -15.63 -17.51
C GLY A 279 -12.84 -14.63 -16.57
N GLY A 280 -13.40 -14.48 -15.36
CA GLY A 280 -12.92 -13.55 -14.34
C GLY A 280 -13.74 -12.25 -14.29
N SER A 281 -13.19 -11.23 -13.63
CA SER A 281 -13.86 -9.96 -13.38
C SER A 281 -13.40 -8.81 -14.28
N CYS A 282 -12.28 -8.94 -15.00
CA CYS A 282 -11.87 -7.93 -15.97
C CYS A 282 -12.83 -7.92 -17.17
N ALA A 283 -13.37 -6.74 -17.49
CA ALA A 283 -14.29 -6.58 -18.61
C ALA A 283 -14.04 -5.24 -19.31
N THR A 284 -14.33 -5.19 -20.61
CA THR A 284 -14.25 -3.95 -21.41
C THR A 284 -15.30 -2.91 -20.98
N SER A 285 -16.40 -3.35 -20.37
CA SER A 285 -17.48 -2.50 -19.87
C SER A 285 -17.26 -1.97 -18.44
N ALA A 286 -16.28 -2.50 -17.70
CA ALA A 286 -16.05 -2.18 -16.29
C ALA A 286 -14.62 -1.67 -16.09
N PRO A 287 -14.41 -0.34 -16.01
CA PRO A 287 -13.10 0.24 -15.72
C PRO A 287 -12.56 -0.22 -14.36
N VAL A 288 -11.27 -0.54 -14.32
CA VAL A 288 -10.57 -0.79 -13.05
C VAL A 288 -10.15 0.56 -12.47
N ALA A 289 -10.71 0.94 -11.32
CA ALA A 289 -10.38 2.19 -10.65
C ALA A 289 -8.87 2.31 -10.37
N ALA A 290 -8.38 3.54 -10.21
CA ALA A 290 -7.00 3.79 -9.80
C ALA A 290 -6.67 3.06 -8.48
N GLY A 291 -5.56 2.33 -8.43
CA GLY A 291 -5.19 1.45 -7.32
C GLY A 291 -6.02 0.15 -7.20
N GLY A 292 -7.01 -0.04 -8.07
CA GLY A 292 -7.86 -1.23 -8.10
C GLY A 292 -7.23 -2.42 -8.82
N SER A 293 -7.91 -3.56 -8.76
CA SER A 293 -7.55 -4.76 -9.51
C SER A 293 -8.79 -5.49 -10.03
N CYS A 294 -8.56 -6.31 -11.07
CA CYS A 294 -9.52 -7.29 -11.57
C CYS A 294 -8.79 -8.59 -11.89
N THR A 295 -9.51 -9.65 -12.20
CA THR A 295 -8.93 -10.95 -12.55
C THR A 295 -9.35 -11.40 -13.94
N VAL A 296 -8.44 -12.08 -14.63
CA VAL A 296 -8.75 -12.88 -15.83
C VAL A 296 -8.48 -14.33 -15.47
N THR A 297 -9.49 -15.18 -15.61
CA THR A 297 -9.31 -16.64 -15.49
C THR A 297 -9.21 -17.27 -16.87
N VAL A 298 -8.31 -18.23 -17.01
CA VAL A 298 -8.06 -18.93 -18.28
C VAL A 298 -8.14 -20.43 -18.02
N THR A 299 -8.93 -21.12 -18.83
CA THR A 299 -9.04 -22.59 -18.82
C THR A 299 -8.67 -23.12 -20.19
N ALA A 300 -7.92 -24.23 -20.27
CA ALA A 300 -7.52 -24.87 -21.51
C ALA A 300 -8.21 -26.23 -21.68
N THR A 301 -8.80 -26.48 -22.85
CA THR A 301 -9.42 -27.76 -23.23
C THR A 301 -8.87 -28.22 -24.59
N PRO A 302 -7.70 -28.86 -24.63
CA PRO A 302 -7.06 -29.26 -25.88
C PRO A 302 -7.88 -30.33 -26.61
N THR A 303 -8.00 -30.19 -27.93
CA THR A 303 -8.76 -31.11 -28.80
C THR A 303 -7.88 -32.11 -29.57
N ALA A 304 -6.56 -31.95 -29.53
CA ALA A 304 -5.59 -32.85 -30.13
C ALA A 304 -4.37 -33.02 -29.22
N ALA A 305 -3.68 -34.16 -29.36
CA ALA A 305 -2.41 -34.39 -28.69
C ALA A 305 -1.29 -33.55 -29.31
N GLY A 306 -0.30 -33.17 -28.50
CA GLY A 306 0.82 -32.31 -28.88
C GLY A 306 0.98 -31.09 -27.97
N ALA A 307 2.04 -30.33 -28.20
CA ALA A 307 2.24 -29.04 -27.54
C ALA A 307 1.26 -28.00 -28.10
N PHE A 308 0.71 -27.18 -27.23
CA PHE A 308 -0.15 -26.06 -27.61
C PHE A 308 0.36 -24.76 -27.01
N ALA A 309 0.20 -23.68 -27.77
CA ALA A 309 0.53 -22.33 -27.35
C ALA A 309 -0.41 -21.28 -27.97
N ALA A 310 -0.69 -20.23 -27.22
CA ALA A 310 -1.49 -19.06 -27.61
C ALA A 310 -1.10 -17.84 -26.75
N ASN A 311 -1.67 -16.67 -27.04
CA ASN A 311 -1.47 -15.47 -26.24
C ASN A 311 -2.82 -14.88 -25.78
N LEU A 312 -2.89 -14.44 -24.53
CA LEU A 312 -3.93 -13.56 -24.01
C LEU A 312 -3.45 -12.11 -24.14
N ASN A 313 -4.17 -11.30 -24.90
CA ASN A 313 -3.87 -9.90 -25.16
C ASN A 313 -4.84 -9.00 -24.39
N LEU A 314 -4.29 -8.10 -23.59
CA LEU A 314 -4.98 -7.07 -22.82
C LEU A 314 -4.68 -5.70 -23.45
N ALA A 315 -5.54 -5.27 -24.36
CA ALA A 315 -5.48 -3.94 -24.94
C ALA A 315 -6.25 -2.96 -24.05
N SER A 316 -5.62 -1.84 -23.67
CA SER A 316 -6.18 -0.87 -22.72
C SER A 316 -5.69 0.54 -22.98
N ASN A 317 -6.25 1.52 -22.27
CA ASN A 317 -5.79 2.91 -22.25
C ASN A 317 -4.52 3.14 -21.39
N ALA A 318 -3.83 2.08 -20.98
CA ALA A 318 -2.65 2.19 -20.14
C ALA A 318 -1.49 2.89 -20.87
N SER A 319 -0.83 3.84 -20.20
CA SER A 319 0.27 4.62 -20.80
C SER A 319 1.55 3.80 -21.01
N ASN A 320 1.69 2.66 -20.32
CA ASN A 320 2.80 1.72 -20.49
C ASN A 320 2.56 0.64 -21.56
N GLY A 321 1.51 0.79 -22.37
CA GLY A 321 1.24 -0.07 -23.53
C GLY A 321 0.37 -1.30 -23.23
N ALA A 322 0.10 -2.08 -24.28
CA ALA A 322 -0.70 -3.29 -24.19
C ALA A 322 0.11 -4.45 -23.60
N VAL A 323 -0.56 -5.34 -22.86
CA VAL A 323 0.06 -6.51 -22.23
C VAL A 323 -0.33 -7.77 -23.00
N ALA A 324 0.65 -8.62 -23.32
CA ALA A 324 0.43 -9.95 -23.86
C ALA A 324 0.96 -11.00 -22.87
N ILE A 325 0.16 -12.02 -22.60
CA ILE A 325 0.47 -13.12 -21.68
C ILE A 325 0.56 -14.40 -22.49
N GLY A 326 1.71 -15.08 -22.44
CA GLY A 326 1.92 -16.35 -23.13
C GLY A 326 1.16 -17.49 -22.44
N LEU A 327 0.45 -18.30 -23.21
CA LEU A 327 -0.27 -19.49 -22.75
C LEU A 327 0.39 -20.71 -23.37
N ALA A 328 0.77 -21.69 -22.56
CA ALA A 328 1.44 -22.89 -23.05
C ALA A 328 1.02 -24.14 -22.28
N GLY A 329 1.14 -25.30 -22.94
CA GLY A 329 0.97 -26.60 -22.33
C GLY A 329 1.16 -27.72 -23.34
N SER A 330 0.83 -28.93 -22.92
CA SER A 330 0.84 -30.11 -23.79
C SER A 330 -0.37 -30.98 -23.53
N ALA A 331 -0.83 -31.68 -24.55
CA ALA A 331 -1.89 -32.66 -24.42
C ALA A 331 -1.44 -34.03 -24.91
N SER A 332 -1.90 -35.08 -24.26
CA SER A 332 -1.71 -36.47 -24.69
C SER A 332 -3.04 -37.12 -25.03
N ALA A 333 -3.03 -38.08 -25.95
CA ALA A 333 -4.20 -38.89 -26.24
C ALA A 333 -4.55 -39.76 -25.00
N PRO A 334 -5.84 -40.03 -24.74
CA PRO A 334 -6.25 -41.02 -23.75
C PRO A 334 -5.56 -42.37 -23.98
N ALA A 335 -4.85 -42.84 -22.97
CA ALA A 335 -4.08 -44.08 -22.97
C ALA A 335 -4.34 -44.80 -21.64
N PRO A 336 -5.42 -45.59 -21.53
CA PRO A 336 -5.68 -46.43 -20.37
C PRO A 336 -4.62 -47.54 -20.29
N SER A 337 -4.07 -47.78 -19.10
CA SER A 337 -3.04 -48.79 -18.91
C SER A 337 -3.10 -49.35 -17.49
N LEU A 338 -3.05 -50.67 -17.37
CA LEU A 338 -3.00 -51.38 -16.11
C LEU A 338 -1.63 -52.03 -15.94
N ALA A 339 -1.16 -52.09 -14.70
CA ALA A 339 -0.02 -52.89 -14.30
C ALA A 339 -0.35 -53.68 -13.03
N ALA A 340 0.14 -54.91 -12.95
CA ALA A 340 0.04 -55.75 -11.76
C ALA A 340 1.38 -55.78 -11.03
N ASN A 341 1.33 -55.69 -9.71
CA ASN A 341 2.46 -55.98 -8.83
C ASN A 341 2.02 -56.95 -7.70
N PRO A 342 2.57 -58.17 -7.65
CA PRO A 342 3.53 -58.73 -8.60
C PRO A 342 2.87 -59.08 -9.95
N SER A 343 3.65 -59.08 -11.04
CA SER A 343 3.17 -59.44 -12.39
C SER A 343 3.01 -60.95 -12.61
N VAL A 344 3.55 -61.74 -11.69
CA VAL A 344 3.41 -63.20 -11.58
C VAL A 344 3.29 -63.53 -10.09
N VAL A 345 2.41 -64.46 -9.75
CA VAL A 345 2.20 -64.91 -8.36
C VAL A 345 2.70 -66.33 -8.23
N ALA A 346 3.71 -66.54 -7.40
CA ALA A 346 4.20 -67.87 -7.06
C ALA A 346 3.95 -68.14 -5.58
N PHE A 347 3.03 -69.06 -5.29
CA PHE A 347 2.77 -69.52 -3.93
C PHE A 347 3.85 -70.47 -3.40
N GLY A 348 4.75 -70.96 -4.24
CA GLY A 348 5.75 -71.97 -3.88
C GLY A 348 5.12 -73.30 -3.44
N SER A 349 5.89 -74.10 -2.72
CA SER A 349 5.40 -75.35 -2.12
C SER A 349 4.58 -75.05 -0.88
N GLN A 350 3.36 -75.57 -0.84
CA GLN A 350 2.44 -75.50 0.28
C GLN A 350 2.11 -76.91 0.77
N THR A 351 2.05 -77.10 2.08
CA THR A 351 1.63 -78.39 2.64
C THR A 351 0.18 -78.68 2.26
N VAL A 352 -0.13 -79.92 1.85
CA VAL A 352 -1.50 -80.30 1.47
C VAL A 352 -2.49 -79.94 2.58
N GLY A 353 -3.58 -79.24 2.23
CA GLY A 353 -4.59 -78.75 3.17
C GLY A 353 -4.28 -77.40 3.84
N ALA A 354 -3.06 -76.87 3.71
CA ALA A 354 -2.75 -75.52 4.18
C ALA A 354 -3.17 -74.47 3.15
N SER A 355 -3.71 -73.34 3.62
CA SER A 355 -4.03 -72.20 2.77
C SER A 355 -2.91 -71.16 2.84
N ALA A 356 -2.53 -70.64 1.68
CA ALA A 356 -1.65 -69.48 1.56
C ALA A 356 -2.37 -68.37 0.79
N ALA A 357 -2.21 -67.13 1.23
CA ALA A 357 -2.77 -65.96 0.56
C ALA A 357 -1.66 -65.07 0.02
N GLN A 358 -1.89 -64.50 -1.16
CA GLN A 358 -1.07 -63.44 -1.74
C GLN A 358 -1.99 -62.38 -2.34
N THR A 359 -1.52 -61.15 -2.41
CA THR A 359 -2.31 -60.04 -2.96
C THR A 359 -1.61 -59.48 -4.18
N VAL A 360 -2.37 -59.31 -5.26
CA VAL A 360 -1.91 -58.59 -6.45
C VAL A 360 -2.45 -57.17 -6.40
N SER A 361 -1.55 -56.18 -6.35
CA SER A 361 -1.93 -54.77 -6.49
C SER A 361 -2.01 -54.42 -7.97
N ILE A 362 -3.17 -53.91 -8.39
CA ILE A 362 -3.45 -53.46 -9.74
C ILE A 362 -3.43 -51.95 -9.74
N THR A 363 -2.51 -51.35 -10.50
CA THR A 363 -2.35 -49.91 -10.61
C THR A 363 -2.77 -49.43 -11.99
N ASN A 364 -3.56 -48.36 -12.05
CA ASN A 364 -3.78 -47.62 -13.29
C ASN A 364 -2.56 -46.74 -13.58
N ARG A 365 -1.74 -47.16 -14.56
CA ARG A 365 -0.58 -46.42 -15.07
C ARG A 365 -0.90 -45.56 -16.30
N GLY A 366 -2.15 -45.59 -16.75
CA GLY A 366 -2.63 -44.77 -17.86
C GLY A 366 -2.81 -43.31 -17.46
N ASN A 367 -3.21 -42.49 -18.43
CA ASN A 367 -3.55 -41.07 -18.21
C ASN A 367 -5.07 -40.81 -18.16
N VAL A 368 -5.88 -41.87 -18.15
CA VAL A 368 -7.33 -41.83 -18.00
C VAL A 368 -7.83 -42.91 -17.03
N PRO A 369 -8.99 -42.74 -16.38
CA PRO A 369 -9.57 -43.76 -15.51
C PRO A 369 -9.78 -45.10 -16.24
N VAL A 370 -9.53 -46.19 -15.53
CA VAL A 370 -9.75 -47.55 -16.03
C VAL A 370 -11.00 -48.13 -15.42
N THR A 371 -11.96 -48.55 -16.25
CA THR A 371 -13.21 -49.18 -15.78
C THR A 371 -13.15 -50.67 -16.04
N PHE A 372 -13.22 -51.47 -14.98
CA PHE A 372 -13.16 -52.93 -15.06
C PHE A 372 -14.49 -53.50 -15.57
N THR A 373 -14.40 -54.42 -16.53
CA THR A 373 -15.52 -55.22 -17.01
C THR A 373 -15.55 -56.59 -16.34
N SER A 374 -14.38 -57.20 -16.08
CA SER A 374 -14.30 -58.46 -15.35
C SER A 374 -12.95 -58.62 -14.65
N VAL A 375 -12.97 -59.20 -13.44
CA VAL A 375 -11.78 -59.67 -12.72
C VAL A 375 -12.04 -61.12 -12.32
N ALA A 376 -11.30 -62.07 -12.90
CA ALA A 376 -11.56 -63.50 -12.73
C ALA A 376 -10.28 -64.33 -12.73
N VAL A 377 -10.30 -65.48 -12.04
CA VAL A 377 -9.26 -66.51 -12.13
C VAL A 377 -9.76 -67.65 -13.02
N SER A 378 -8.89 -68.17 -13.87
CA SER A 378 -9.10 -69.36 -14.70
C SER A 378 -7.97 -70.37 -14.48
N GLY A 379 -8.24 -71.66 -14.66
CA GLY A 379 -7.29 -72.74 -14.40
C GLY A 379 -7.66 -73.57 -13.18
N ALA A 380 -6.69 -73.84 -12.30
CA ALA A 380 -6.89 -74.73 -11.16
C ALA A 380 -7.87 -74.19 -10.10
N SER A 381 -8.78 -75.06 -9.64
CA SER A 381 -9.81 -74.74 -8.65
C SER A 381 -9.26 -74.51 -7.23
N SER A 382 -8.03 -74.94 -6.96
CA SER A 382 -7.31 -74.66 -5.71
C SER A 382 -6.85 -73.21 -5.57
N VAL A 383 -6.99 -72.38 -6.62
CA VAL A 383 -6.70 -70.94 -6.59
C VAL A 383 -8.02 -70.15 -6.66
N THR A 384 -8.27 -69.28 -5.70
CA THR A 384 -9.51 -68.49 -5.61
C THR A 384 -9.22 -67.01 -5.39
N ILE A 385 -10.18 -66.14 -5.76
CA ILE A 385 -10.15 -64.70 -5.45
C ILE A 385 -10.90 -64.49 -4.14
N GLY A 386 -10.30 -63.76 -3.20
CA GLY A 386 -10.93 -63.36 -1.94
C GLY A 386 -11.92 -62.18 -2.11
N GLY A 387 -12.69 -61.88 -1.06
CA GLY A 387 -13.58 -60.71 -1.06
C GLY A 387 -12.83 -59.38 -1.23
N GLY A 388 -13.43 -58.42 -1.93
CA GLY A 388 -12.88 -57.07 -2.09
C GLY A 388 -11.98 -56.84 -3.32
N ALA A 389 -12.13 -57.65 -4.38
CA ALA A 389 -11.40 -57.45 -5.63
C ALA A 389 -11.70 -56.09 -6.28
N CYS A 390 -10.77 -55.63 -7.12
CA CYS A 390 -10.93 -54.46 -7.98
C CYS A 390 -12.30 -54.44 -8.70
N ALA A 391 -13.17 -53.50 -8.33
CA ALA A 391 -14.49 -53.33 -8.92
C ALA A 391 -14.73 -51.86 -9.28
N GLY A 392 -15.45 -51.62 -10.37
CA GLY A 392 -15.80 -50.27 -10.83
C GLY A 392 -14.67 -49.56 -11.58
N THR A 393 -14.47 -48.28 -11.28
CA THR A 393 -13.51 -47.41 -11.98
C THR A 393 -12.31 -47.09 -11.10
N LEU A 394 -11.11 -47.39 -11.60
CA LEU A 394 -9.83 -47.08 -11.00
C LEU A 394 -9.31 -45.75 -11.56
N ALA A 395 -9.25 -44.71 -10.72
CA ALA A 395 -8.72 -43.40 -11.09
C ALA A 395 -7.24 -43.49 -11.55
N VAL A 396 -6.79 -42.49 -12.30
CA VAL A 396 -5.37 -42.39 -12.71
C VAL A 396 -4.46 -42.42 -11.48
N ALA A 397 -3.38 -43.19 -11.55
CA ALA A 397 -2.43 -43.43 -10.46
C ALA A 397 -3.01 -44.14 -9.21
N ALA A 398 -4.31 -44.43 -9.16
CA ALA A 398 -4.90 -45.22 -8.09
C ALA A 398 -4.54 -46.71 -8.25
N SER A 399 -4.56 -47.42 -7.12
CA SER A 399 -4.38 -48.87 -7.09
C SER A 399 -5.53 -49.53 -6.33
N CYS A 400 -5.83 -50.77 -6.70
CA CYS A 400 -6.76 -51.65 -6.00
C CYS A 400 -6.11 -53.02 -5.82
N ASN A 401 -6.55 -53.76 -4.81
CA ASN A 401 -5.94 -55.03 -4.46
C ASN A 401 -6.84 -56.20 -4.85
N VAL A 402 -6.24 -57.24 -5.42
CA VAL A 402 -6.90 -58.51 -5.74
C VAL A 402 -6.29 -59.59 -4.83
N PRO A 403 -6.95 -59.95 -3.71
CA PRO A 403 -6.47 -61.04 -2.87
C PRO A 403 -6.69 -62.38 -3.56
N LEU A 404 -5.64 -63.20 -3.61
CA LEU A 404 -5.62 -64.56 -4.12
C LEU A 404 -5.34 -65.54 -2.98
N SER A 405 -6.01 -66.68 -2.97
CA SER A 405 -5.77 -67.78 -2.04
C SER A 405 -5.40 -69.04 -2.82
N PHE A 406 -4.43 -69.80 -2.32
CA PHE A 406 -4.06 -71.11 -2.83
C PHE A 406 -4.11 -72.15 -1.71
N THR A 407 -4.94 -73.18 -1.90
CA THR A 407 -5.10 -74.31 -0.95
C THR A 407 -4.98 -75.62 -1.72
N PRO A 408 -3.79 -76.25 -1.81
CA PRO A 408 -3.63 -77.51 -2.53
C PRO A 408 -4.35 -78.66 -1.81
N THR A 409 -5.06 -79.48 -2.59
CA THR A 409 -5.77 -80.68 -2.12
C THR A 409 -5.00 -81.98 -2.39
N SER A 410 -3.94 -81.93 -3.20
CA SER A 410 -3.06 -83.06 -3.52
C SER A 410 -1.62 -82.60 -3.72
N GLU A 411 -0.66 -83.52 -3.71
CA GLU A 411 0.71 -83.22 -4.14
C GLU A 411 0.78 -82.90 -5.65
N GLY A 412 1.73 -82.06 -6.03
CA GLY A 412 1.99 -81.72 -7.44
C GLY A 412 1.86 -80.23 -7.76
N ASN A 413 2.31 -79.87 -8.97
CA ASN A 413 2.32 -78.48 -9.45
C ASN A 413 0.93 -78.05 -9.93
N VAL A 414 0.62 -76.77 -9.70
CA VAL A 414 -0.64 -76.12 -10.03
C VAL A 414 -0.35 -74.84 -10.80
N SER A 415 -1.15 -74.57 -11.84
CA SER A 415 -1.14 -73.31 -12.59
C SER A 415 -2.56 -72.74 -12.76
N ALA A 416 -2.68 -71.42 -12.62
CA ALA A 416 -3.88 -70.64 -12.88
C ALA A 416 -3.51 -69.27 -13.49
N THR A 417 -4.49 -68.49 -13.89
CA THR A 417 -4.31 -67.14 -14.45
C THR A 417 -5.38 -66.21 -13.90
N LEU A 418 -4.94 -65.11 -13.28
CA LEU A 418 -5.80 -63.98 -12.97
C LEU A 418 -5.90 -63.09 -14.22
N LEU A 419 -7.10 -62.90 -14.75
CA LEU A 419 -7.39 -62.11 -15.93
C LEU A 419 -8.25 -60.90 -15.58
N LEU A 420 -7.79 -59.72 -15.98
CA LEU A 420 -8.49 -58.44 -15.82
C LEU A 420 -8.85 -57.88 -17.19
N ARG A 421 -10.14 -57.64 -17.42
CA ARG A 421 -10.67 -56.97 -18.61
C ARG A 421 -11.21 -55.60 -18.25
N SER A 422 -10.93 -54.61 -19.09
CA SER A 422 -11.31 -53.21 -18.87
C SER A 422 -11.33 -52.43 -20.19
N ASN A 423 -11.42 -51.10 -20.12
CA ASN A 423 -11.12 -50.22 -21.26
C ASN A 423 -9.60 -50.07 -21.57
N ALA A 424 -8.71 -50.66 -20.76
CA ALA A 424 -7.30 -50.87 -21.08
C ALA A 424 -7.09 -52.25 -21.76
N PRO A 425 -5.95 -52.50 -22.43
CA PRO A 425 -5.59 -53.85 -22.88
C PRO A 425 -5.70 -54.88 -21.76
N ASP A 426 -6.14 -56.10 -22.09
CA ASP A 426 -6.30 -57.20 -21.13
C ASP A 426 -5.00 -57.43 -20.35
N LEU A 427 -5.10 -57.50 -19.02
CA LEU A 427 -3.97 -57.75 -18.13
C LEU A 427 -4.11 -59.16 -17.54
N SER A 428 -3.10 -60.00 -17.76
CA SER A 428 -3.02 -61.36 -17.23
C SER A 428 -1.87 -61.51 -16.26
N VAL A 429 -2.12 -62.12 -15.10
CA VAL A 429 -1.11 -62.48 -14.09
C VAL A 429 -1.08 -63.99 -13.96
N ALA A 430 0.06 -64.60 -14.28
CA ALA A 430 0.26 -66.04 -14.10
C ALA A 430 0.33 -66.38 -12.61
N VAL A 431 -0.34 -67.46 -12.21
CA VAL A 431 -0.37 -67.93 -10.83
C VAL A 431 0.11 -69.38 -10.78
N THR A 432 1.12 -69.66 -9.97
CA THR A 432 1.69 -71.01 -9.81
C THR A 432 1.83 -71.39 -8.35
N GLY A 433 1.75 -72.69 -8.04
CA GLY A 433 2.03 -73.25 -6.72
C GLY A 433 2.27 -74.75 -6.78
N ALA A 434 2.67 -75.37 -5.68
CA ALA A 434 2.81 -76.82 -5.59
C ALA A 434 2.30 -77.35 -4.24
N GLY A 435 1.59 -78.47 -4.23
CA GLY A 435 1.28 -79.21 -3.01
C GLY A 435 2.43 -80.15 -2.61
N THR A 436 2.80 -80.21 -1.33
CA THR A 436 3.83 -81.13 -0.80
C THR A 436 3.47 -81.66 0.59
N THR A 437 4.13 -82.72 1.04
CA THR A 437 4.12 -83.21 2.44
C THR A 437 5.39 -82.86 3.22
N ALA A 438 6.41 -82.25 2.59
CA ALA A 438 7.70 -81.91 3.22
C ALA A 438 7.70 -80.57 4.01
N ALA A 439 8.70 -80.36 4.87
CA ALA A 439 8.93 -79.12 5.62
C ALA A 439 9.33 -77.95 4.69
N VAL A 440 8.85 -76.73 4.98
CA VAL A 440 8.96 -75.57 4.06
C VAL A 440 9.28 -74.26 4.80
N ALA A 441 10.15 -73.43 4.22
CA ALA A 441 10.39 -72.05 4.67
C ALA A 441 9.22 -71.15 4.24
N ARG A 442 8.86 -70.15 5.05
CA ARG A 442 7.74 -69.22 4.75
C ARG A 442 8.18 -67.77 4.93
N PRO A 443 8.78 -67.14 3.92
CA PRO A 443 9.18 -65.74 3.98
C PRO A 443 7.96 -64.81 4.01
N VAL A 444 8.03 -63.76 4.83
CA VAL A 444 7.04 -62.68 4.92
C VAL A 444 7.79 -61.35 4.99
N LEU A 445 7.51 -60.44 4.05
CA LEU A 445 8.05 -59.08 4.05
C LEU A 445 7.04 -58.12 4.68
N SER A 446 7.48 -57.20 5.55
CA SER A 446 6.62 -56.21 6.21
C SER A 446 5.94 -55.28 5.20
N ASP A 447 6.65 -54.96 4.12
CA ASP A 447 6.19 -54.02 3.11
C ASP A 447 5.52 -54.79 1.98
N THR A 448 4.20 -54.65 1.91
CA THR A 448 3.35 -55.25 0.88
C THR A 448 2.74 -54.20 -0.05
N ALA A 449 2.97 -52.91 0.21
CA ALA A 449 2.49 -51.77 -0.57
C ALA A 449 3.67 -50.94 -1.12
N PRO A 450 3.47 -50.15 -2.20
CA PRO A 450 4.48 -49.22 -2.68
C PRO A 450 4.94 -48.23 -1.60
N VAL A 451 6.24 -47.99 -1.54
CA VAL A 451 6.85 -47.01 -0.63
C VAL A 451 7.00 -45.68 -1.37
N ALA A 452 6.42 -44.62 -0.80
CA ALA A 452 6.50 -43.26 -1.33
C ALA A 452 7.36 -42.39 -0.40
N PHE A 453 8.47 -41.89 -0.93
CA PHE A 453 9.31 -40.92 -0.28
C PHE A 453 8.72 -39.51 -0.47
N THR A 454 8.95 -38.64 0.51
CA THR A 454 8.52 -37.25 0.45
C THR A 454 9.16 -36.50 -0.71
N ASP A 455 8.47 -35.50 -1.25
CA ASP A 455 9.02 -34.58 -2.25
C ASP A 455 10.36 -34.01 -1.76
N THR A 456 11.40 -34.23 -2.56
CA THR A 456 12.79 -33.97 -2.17
C THR A 456 13.44 -33.09 -3.23
N GLN A 457 14.11 -32.03 -2.81
CA GLN A 457 14.81 -31.13 -3.73
C GLN A 457 15.94 -31.87 -4.44
N VAL A 458 16.13 -31.59 -5.73
CA VAL A 458 17.22 -32.20 -6.53
C VAL A 458 18.56 -32.02 -5.81
N GLY A 459 19.27 -33.12 -5.59
CA GLY A 459 20.56 -33.18 -4.89
C GLY A 459 20.49 -33.52 -3.40
N GLN A 460 19.31 -33.45 -2.76
CA GLN A 460 19.10 -33.79 -1.35
C GLN A 460 18.57 -35.21 -1.16
N GLN A 461 18.73 -35.77 0.04
CA GLN A 461 18.32 -37.14 0.38
C GLN A 461 17.11 -37.13 1.34
N ALA A 462 16.10 -37.94 1.02
CA ALA A 462 14.93 -38.17 1.86
C ALA A 462 15.26 -39.06 3.07
N ALA A 463 14.35 -39.12 4.05
CA ALA A 463 14.48 -40.04 5.18
C ALA A 463 14.52 -41.51 4.73
N THR A 464 15.34 -42.32 5.40
CA THR A 464 15.46 -43.76 5.16
C THR A 464 14.18 -44.49 5.57
N HIS A 465 13.73 -45.43 4.73
CA HIS A 465 12.61 -46.33 5.01
C HIS A 465 13.13 -47.76 5.21
N SER A 466 12.67 -48.46 6.25
CA SER A 466 13.17 -49.80 6.64
C SER A 466 12.06 -50.86 6.63
N ALA A 467 12.29 -51.96 5.92
CA ALA A 467 11.39 -53.11 5.82
C ALA A 467 11.98 -54.35 6.51
N THR A 468 11.14 -55.24 7.04
CA THR A 468 11.57 -56.47 7.75
C THR A 468 11.15 -57.73 6.99
N LEU A 469 12.10 -58.64 6.73
CA LEU A 469 11.86 -59.98 6.19
C LEU A 469 11.91 -61.01 7.34
N THR A 470 10.82 -61.75 7.54
CA THR A 470 10.68 -62.78 8.58
C THR A 470 10.48 -64.17 7.96
N ASN A 471 11.09 -65.21 8.52
CA ASN A 471 10.82 -66.60 8.13
C ASN A 471 9.85 -67.26 9.13
N ASN A 472 8.57 -67.38 8.77
CA ASN A 472 7.53 -68.03 9.57
C ASN A 472 7.40 -69.54 9.29
N GLY A 473 8.36 -70.13 8.55
CA GLY A 473 8.35 -71.54 8.19
C GLY A 473 9.02 -72.43 9.23
N ASN A 474 9.09 -73.72 8.93
CA ASN A 474 9.81 -74.72 9.74
C ASN A 474 11.11 -75.22 9.09
N ALA A 475 11.54 -74.58 7.99
CA ALA A 475 12.85 -74.77 7.36
C ALA A 475 13.60 -73.42 7.23
N ALA A 476 14.92 -73.47 7.11
CA ALA A 476 15.75 -72.27 6.91
C ALA A 476 15.48 -71.61 5.54
N LEU A 477 15.51 -70.28 5.49
CA LEU A 477 15.25 -69.48 4.29
C LEU A 477 16.57 -68.88 3.78
N LYS A 478 16.93 -69.05 2.51
CA LYS A 478 18.11 -68.39 1.92
C LYS A 478 17.73 -67.28 0.94
N ILE A 479 18.37 -66.11 1.05
CA ILE A 479 18.18 -64.98 0.13
C ILE A 479 19.10 -65.18 -1.08
N THR A 480 18.53 -65.31 -2.27
CA THR A 480 19.29 -65.55 -3.51
C THR A 480 19.51 -64.29 -4.33
N SER A 481 18.62 -63.30 -4.23
CA SER A 481 18.76 -62.00 -4.90
C SER A 481 18.11 -60.88 -4.08
N LEU A 482 18.74 -59.71 -4.05
CA LEU A 482 18.19 -58.47 -3.48
C LEU A 482 18.75 -57.29 -4.30
N VAL A 483 17.91 -56.72 -5.18
CA VAL A 483 18.35 -55.72 -6.18
C VAL A 483 17.32 -54.60 -6.38
N LEU A 484 17.78 -53.47 -6.94
CA LEU A 484 16.91 -52.40 -7.46
C LEU A 484 16.82 -52.48 -8.99
N GLY A 485 15.60 -52.48 -9.50
CA GLY A 485 15.25 -52.34 -10.92
C GLY A 485 14.34 -51.14 -11.18
N GLY A 486 13.70 -51.12 -12.34
CA GLY A 486 12.72 -50.09 -12.72
C GLY A 486 13.33 -48.89 -13.47
N SER A 487 12.60 -47.77 -13.50
CA SER A 487 12.88 -46.64 -14.40
C SER A 487 14.03 -45.74 -13.94
N ASN A 488 14.24 -45.60 -12.63
CA ASN A 488 15.20 -44.67 -12.04
C ASN A 488 15.98 -45.28 -10.86
N PRO A 489 16.57 -46.49 -10.99
CA PRO A 489 17.23 -47.15 -9.86
C PRO A 489 18.40 -46.34 -9.28
N GLY A 490 19.06 -45.50 -10.09
CA GLY A 490 20.17 -44.65 -9.63
C GLY A 490 19.80 -43.50 -8.68
N ASP A 491 18.51 -43.17 -8.56
CA ASP A 491 18.01 -42.19 -7.59
C ASP A 491 17.66 -42.85 -6.23
N PHE A 492 17.85 -44.17 -6.09
CA PHE A 492 17.57 -44.94 -4.88
C PHE A 492 18.79 -45.78 -4.45
N ALA A 493 18.88 -46.12 -3.16
CA ALA A 493 19.92 -47.01 -2.65
C ALA A 493 19.38 -47.98 -1.58
N LEU A 494 19.98 -49.18 -1.51
CA LEU A 494 19.65 -50.24 -0.54
C LEU A 494 20.72 -50.39 0.54
N GLY A 495 20.28 -50.74 1.75
CA GLY A 495 21.10 -51.12 2.91
C GLY A 495 20.35 -52.10 3.81
N GLY A 496 20.71 -52.14 5.10
CA GLY A 496 20.09 -53.00 6.11
C GLY A 496 20.91 -54.25 6.46
N SER A 497 20.29 -55.20 7.15
CA SER A 497 20.94 -56.43 7.65
C SER A 497 20.68 -57.68 6.79
N CYS A 498 19.69 -57.65 5.89
CA CYS A 498 19.51 -58.71 4.90
C CYS A 498 20.58 -58.61 3.81
N ALA A 499 21.29 -59.71 3.55
CA ALA A 499 22.32 -59.78 2.52
C ALA A 499 22.07 -60.94 1.55
N VAL A 500 22.45 -60.74 0.28
CA VAL A 500 22.43 -61.80 -0.72
C VAL A 500 23.34 -62.94 -0.28
N GLY A 501 22.84 -64.17 -0.33
CA GLY A 501 23.50 -65.37 0.18
C GLY A 501 23.28 -65.65 1.68
N GLY A 502 22.70 -64.70 2.42
CA GLY A 502 22.37 -64.85 3.84
C GLY A 502 21.23 -65.84 4.10
N THR A 503 21.18 -66.39 5.31
CA THR A 503 20.15 -67.36 5.74
C THR A 503 19.35 -66.80 6.93
N VAL A 504 18.03 -66.94 6.89
CA VAL A 504 17.11 -66.58 7.97
C VAL A 504 16.52 -67.86 8.55
N SER A 505 16.94 -68.21 9.77
CA SER A 505 16.45 -69.40 10.49
C SER A 505 14.94 -69.34 10.74
N PRO A 506 14.27 -70.49 10.98
CA PRO A 506 12.87 -70.52 11.41
C PRO A 506 12.62 -69.57 12.59
N GLY A 507 11.64 -68.67 12.47
CA GLY A 507 11.28 -67.66 13.47
C GLY A 507 12.18 -66.41 13.52
N ALA A 508 13.27 -66.35 12.75
CA ALA A 508 14.17 -65.19 12.70
C ALA A 508 13.73 -64.14 11.65
N ASN A 509 14.35 -62.95 11.70
CA ASN A 509 14.13 -61.86 10.75
C ASN A 509 15.43 -61.09 10.40
N CYS A 510 15.39 -60.30 9.33
CA CYS A 510 16.40 -59.31 8.95
C CYS A 510 15.73 -58.05 8.33
N THR A 511 16.48 -56.96 8.18
CA THR A 511 15.98 -55.66 7.68
C THR A 511 16.56 -55.26 6.31
N ILE A 512 15.78 -54.54 5.52
CA ILE A 512 16.14 -53.95 4.22
C ILE A 512 15.86 -52.45 4.31
N ASP A 513 16.91 -51.63 4.21
CA ASP A 513 16.79 -50.17 4.24
C ASP A 513 16.80 -49.61 2.82
N SER A 514 15.97 -48.61 2.55
CA SER A 514 15.84 -47.95 1.26
C SER A 514 15.87 -46.42 1.41
N THR A 515 16.53 -45.73 0.48
CA THR A 515 16.67 -44.26 0.48
C THR A 515 16.40 -43.66 -0.89
N PHE A 516 15.99 -42.38 -0.94
CA PHE A 516 15.71 -41.64 -2.17
C PHE A 516 16.53 -40.34 -2.23
N LYS A 517 17.24 -40.12 -3.35
CA LYS A 517 18.05 -38.92 -3.62
C LYS A 517 17.92 -38.52 -5.10
N PRO A 518 16.98 -37.65 -5.48
CA PRO A 518 16.74 -37.32 -6.88
C PRO A 518 17.86 -36.49 -7.49
N THR A 519 18.31 -36.88 -8.67
CA THR A 519 19.28 -36.14 -9.49
C THR A 519 18.65 -35.19 -10.50
N THR A 520 17.34 -35.27 -10.74
CA THR A 520 16.61 -34.40 -11.68
C THR A 520 15.16 -34.21 -11.22
N ALA A 521 14.57 -33.05 -11.52
CA ALA A 521 13.20 -32.72 -11.11
C ALA A 521 12.15 -33.63 -11.78
N GLY A 522 10.97 -33.74 -11.18
CA GLY A 522 9.87 -34.60 -11.59
C GLY A 522 9.84 -35.97 -10.89
N ALA A 523 8.81 -36.75 -11.19
CA ALA A 523 8.56 -38.04 -10.57
C ALA A 523 9.65 -39.07 -10.91
N ARG A 524 10.06 -39.84 -9.90
CA ARG A 524 11.09 -40.88 -9.95
C ARG A 524 10.54 -42.18 -9.36
N SER A 525 10.93 -43.33 -9.93
CA SER A 525 10.55 -44.62 -9.36
C SER A 525 11.56 -45.74 -9.64
N ALA A 526 11.64 -46.69 -8.71
CA ALA A 526 12.42 -47.94 -8.82
C ALA A 526 11.61 -49.11 -8.24
N ASP A 527 12.05 -50.35 -8.47
CA ASP A 527 11.44 -51.56 -7.92
C ASP A 527 12.48 -52.35 -7.12
N LEU A 528 12.22 -52.59 -5.84
CA LEU A 528 12.99 -53.51 -4.98
C LEU A 528 12.57 -54.95 -5.27
N VAL A 529 13.50 -55.80 -5.69
CA VAL A 529 13.23 -57.23 -5.98
C VAL A 529 14.04 -58.12 -5.06
N LEU A 530 13.35 -58.93 -4.27
CA LEU A 530 13.91 -59.95 -3.36
C LEU A 530 13.48 -61.35 -3.84
N VAL A 531 14.43 -62.28 -3.94
CA VAL A 531 14.18 -63.68 -4.31
C VAL A 531 14.81 -64.60 -3.26
N THR A 532 14.13 -65.70 -2.92
CA THR A 532 14.61 -66.72 -1.97
C THR A 532 14.76 -68.09 -2.63
N ASP A 533 15.44 -69.02 -1.97
CA ASP A 533 15.70 -70.39 -2.41
C ASP A 533 14.44 -71.25 -2.60
N GLY A 534 13.39 -71.00 -1.82
CA GLY A 534 12.06 -71.61 -1.99
C GLY A 534 11.26 -71.07 -3.18
N GLY A 535 11.85 -70.17 -3.99
CA GLY A 535 11.19 -69.55 -5.14
C GLY A 535 10.24 -68.40 -4.81
N ALA A 536 10.16 -67.98 -3.53
CA ALA A 536 9.37 -66.81 -3.16
C ALA A 536 10.04 -65.55 -3.71
N GLN A 537 9.24 -64.70 -4.34
CA GLN A 537 9.69 -63.43 -4.92
C GLN A 537 8.83 -62.28 -4.37
N PHE A 538 9.48 -61.24 -3.87
CA PHE A 538 8.86 -60.01 -3.41
C PHE A 538 9.29 -58.86 -4.30
N SER A 539 8.34 -58.00 -4.67
CA SER A 539 8.56 -56.84 -5.53
C SER A 539 7.87 -55.62 -4.91
N VAL A 540 8.64 -54.65 -4.41
CA VAL A 540 8.13 -53.44 -3.76
C VAL A 540 8.53 -52.22 -4.59
N ARG A 541 7.53 -51.46 -5.04
CA ARG A 541 7.78 -50.22 -5.81
C ARG A 541 8.18 -49.09 -4.89
N LEU A 542 9.27 -48.42 -5.22
CA LEU A 542 9.76 -47.19 -4.58
C LEU A 542 9.43 -45.99 -5.47
N SER A 543 8.96 -44.89 -4.89
CA SER A 543 8.62 -43.67 -5.63
C SER A 543 8.95 -42.40 -4.86
N GLY A 544 9.24 -41.31 -5.56
CA GLY A 544 9.47 -39.99 -4.98
C GLY A 544 9.46 -38.89 -6.05
N ASN A 545 9.33 -37.63 -5.66
CA ASN A 545 9.31 -36.50 -6.59
C ASN A 545 10.52 -35.58 -6.37
N GLY A 546 11.24 -35.26 -7.44
CA GLY A 546 12.31 -34.25 -7.45
C GLY A 546 11.74 -32.85 -7.64
N LEU A 547 11.89 -31.95 -6.67
CA LEU A 547 11.44 -30.56 -6.83
C LEU A 547 12.50 -29.72 -7.57
N SER A 548 12.06 -28.93 -8.57
CA SER A 548 12.90 -27.96 -9.28
C SER A 548 13.22 -26.75 -8.38
N VAL A 549 14.37 -26.11 -8.63
CA VAL A 549 14.77 -24.87 -7.95
C VAL A 549 14.24 -23.68 -8.77
N PRO A 550 13.31 -22.85 -8.28
CA PRO A 550 12.74 -21.75 -9.05
C PRO A 550 13.79 -20.66 -9.32
N THR A 551 13.90 -20.20 -10.57
CA THR A 551 14.59 -18.96 -10.93
C THR A 551 13.68 -17.77 -10.62
N THR A 552 14.18 -16.82 -9.85
CA THR A 552 13.40 -15.72 -9.26
C THR A 552 13.70 -14.38 -9.97
N THR A 553 12.66 -13.59 -10.28
CA THR A 553 12.83 -12.27 -10.93
C THR A 553 12.28 -11.16 -10.01
N PRO A 554 13.11 -10.20 -9.56
CA PRO A 554 12.64 -9.07 -8.75
C PRO A 554 12.04 -7.96 -9.61
N SER A 555 10.93 -7.35 -9.15
CA SER A 555 10.26 -6.22 -9.82
C SER A 555 9.63 -5.29 -8.78
N LEU A 556 9.72 -3.98 -8.98
CA LEU A 556 9.20 -2.96 -8.05
C LEU A 556 8.18 -2.05 -8.76
N SER A 557 7.04 -1.83 -8.11
CA SER A 557 6.08 -0.78 -8.45
C SER A 557 6.08 0.28 -7.35
N THR A 558 5.86 1.56 -7.72
CA THR A 558 5.73 2.67 -6.77
C THR A 558 4.43 3.44 -7.02
N ASN A 559 3.73 3.83 -5.94
CA ASN A 559 2.48 4.57 -6.01
C ASN A 559 2.42 5.69 -4.95
N PRO A 560 2.22 6.96 -5.34
CA PRO A 560 2.20 7.49 -6.71
C PRO A 560 3.62 7.62 -7.31
N GLN A 561 3.74 7.66 -8.64
CA GLN A 561 5.03 7.88 -9.34
C GLN A 561 5.55 9.32 -9.25
N SER A 562 4.74 10.26 -8.74
CA SER A 562 5.13 11.65 -8.48
C SER A 562 4.29 12.27 -7.36
N PHE A 563 4.82 13.24 -6.62
CA PHE A 563 4.07 13.92 -5.55
C PHE A 563 4.38 15.43 -5.47
N ASP A 564 3.32 16.25 -5.39
CA ASP A 564 3.40 17.65 -4.95
C ASP A 564 3.12 17.79 -3.45
N PHE A 565 4.08 18.32 -2.70
CA PHE A 565 4.01 18.56 -1.26
C PHE A 565 3.20 19.82 -0.89
N GLY A 566 2.81 20.66 -1.86
CA GLY A 566 2.14 21.92 -1.60
C GLY A 566 3.09 22.97 -0.99
N SER A 567 2.53 23.98 -0.33
CA SER A 567 3.32 25.05 0.30
C SER A 567 3.72 24.71 1.74
N ALA A 568 4.97 24.99 2.11
CA ALA A 568 5.50 24.90 3.46
C ALA A 568 6.34 26.13 3.79
N THR A 569 6.31 26.58 5.05
CA THR A 569 7.08 27.74 5.49
C THR A 569 8.56 27.43 5.54
N VAL A 570 9.41 28.34 5.06
CA VAL A 570 10.87 28.21 5.11
C VAL A 570 11.34 28.08 6.56
N GLY A 571 12.12 27.04 6.83
CA GLY A 571 12.69 26.77 8.17
C GLY A 571 11.78 26.00 9.13
N ASP A 572 10.55 25.66 8.74
CA ASP A 572 9.64 24.84 9.54
C ASP A 572 9.76 23.33 9.21
N THR A 573 9.24 22.47 10.09
CA THR A 573 9.12 21.03 9.82
C THR A 573 8.03 20.78 8.78
N GLY A 574 8.37 20.93 7.49
CA GLY A 574 7.40 20.84 6.40
C GLY A 574 6.73 19.45 6.23
N PRO A 575 5.75 19.34 5.32
CA PRO A 575 4.80 18.23 5.26
C PRO A 575 5.48 16.90 4.92
N VAL A 576 4.92 15.82 5.46
CA VAL A 576 5.33 14.44 5.17
C VAL A 576 4.26 13.77 4.31
N LYS A 577 4.68 13.10 3.25
CA LYS A 577 3.82 12.30 2.37
C LYS A 577 4.40 10.91 2.19
N ARG A 578 3.55 9.91 1.93
CA ARG A 578 3.94 8.50 1.89
C ARG A 578 3.78 7.92 0.50
N PHE A 579 4.74 7.10 0.10
CA PHE A 579 4.76 6.36 -1.17
C PHE A 579 4.67 4.88 -0.89
N THR A 580 3.73 4.17 -1.52
CA THR A 580 3.67 2.72 -1.45
C THR A 580 4.68 2.12 -2.44
N LEU A 581 5.66 1.38 -1.92
CA LEU A 581 6.58 0.53 -2.66
C LEU A 581 6.04 -0.89 -2.63
N THR A 582 5.81 -1.52 -3.78
CA THR A 582 5.29 -2.89 -3.87
C THR A 582 6.23 -3.76 -4.70
N ASN A 583 6.72 -4.85 -4.12
CA ASN A 583 7.44 -5.87 -4.88
C ASN A 583 6.44 -6.69 -5.70
N THR A 584 6.42 -6.47 -7.01
CA THR A 584 5.55 -7.18 -7.95
C THR A 584 6.22 -8.41 -8.58
N GLY A 585 7.48 -8.70 -8.20
CA GLY A 585 8.23 -9.86 -8.65
C GLY A 585 7.93 -11.13 -7.86
N SER A 586 8.51 -12.25 -8.32
CA SER A 586 8.40 -13.58 -7.70
C SER A 586 9.53 -13.89 -6.71
N ALA A 587 10.51 -12.99 -6.60
CA ALA A 587 11.64 -13.04 -5.67
C ALA A 587 11.45 -12.02 -4.54
N PRO A 588 12.03 -12.23 -3.34
CA PRO A 588 12.34 -11.11 -2.46
C PRO A 588 13.20 -10.07 -3.20
N LEU A 589 12.76 -8.81 -3.19
CA LEU A 589 13.49 -7.68 -3.76
C LEU A 589 14.18 -6.91 -2.63
N THR A 590 15.50 -6.81 -2.69
CA THR A 590 16.28 -5.97 -1.78
C THR A 590 16.57 -4.62 -2.41
N ILE A 591 16.02 -3.56 -1.82
CA ILE A 591 16.34 -2.16 -2.11
C ILE A 591 17.51 -1.78 -1.20
N THR A 592 18.67 -1.51 -1.78
CA THR A 592 19.92 -1.21 -1.08
C THR A 592 20.01 0.23 -0.59
N GLY A 593 19.26 1.16 -1.19
CA GLY A 593 19.28 2.56 -0.79
C GLY A 593 18.27 3.44 -1.52
N ALA A 594 18.09 4.65 -0.99
CA ALA A 594 17.34 5.74 -1.61
C ALA A 594 18.19 7.01 -1.63
N THR A 595 18.27 7.67 -2.79
CA THR A 595 18.99 8.94 -2.96
C THR A 595 17.97 10.05 -3.25
N PHE A 596 17.96 11.10 -2.44
CA PHE A 596 17.05 12.23 -2.60
C PHE A 596 17.77 13.44 -3.19
N SER A 597 17.10 14.18 -4.07
CA SER A 597 17.58 15.48 -4.57
C SER A 597 16.67 16.62 -4.11
N GLY A 598 17.25 17.79 -3.83
CA GLY A 598 16.51 18.96 -3.34
C GLY A 598 16.19 18.93 -1.84
N PRO A 599 15.23 19.73 -1.36
CA PRO A 599 14.85 19.83 0.06
C PRO A 599 13.98 18.66 0.55
N TYR A 600 14.21 17.45 0.04
CA TYR A 600 13.43 16.26 0.38
C TYR A 600 14.29 15.23 1.09
N ALA A 601 13.71 14.54 2.07
CA ALA A 601 14.39 13.48 2.80
C ALA A 601 13.41 12.41 3.27
N ALA A 602 13.87 11.16 3.37
CA ALA A 602 13.11 10.12 4.03
C ALA A 602 12.85 10.49 5.51
N VAL A 603 11.67 10.13 6.00
CA VAL A 603 11.35 10.25 7.43
C VAL A 603 11.45 8.87 8.05
N ASN A 604 12.39 8.68 8.98
CA ASN A 604 12.42 7.43 9.73
C ASN A 604 11.24 7.39 10.70
N ASP A 605 10.24 6.57 10.38
CA ASP A 605 9.24 6.12 11.34
C ASP A 605 9.25 4.60 11.46
N ALA A 606 8.91 4.09 12.64
CA ALA A 606 9.01 2.67 12.99
C ALA A 606 8.07 1.75 12.18
N THR A 607 7.19 2.31 11.34
CA THR A 607 6.21 1.58 10.54
C THR A 607 6.45 1.68 9.03
N SER A 608 7.57 2.26 8.63
CA SER A 608 7.88 2.59 7.24
C SER A 608 9.21 2.00 6.77
N CYS A 609 9.38 1.93 5.45
CA CYS A 609 10.62 1.47 4.80
C CYS A 609 11.60 2.61 4.52
N ALA A 610 11.62 3.62 5.38
CA ALA A 610 12.62 4.68 5.28
C ALA A 610 14.04 4.18 5.62
N ALA A 611 14.16 3.01 6.27
CA ALA A 611 15.44 2.36 6.57
C ALA A 611 15.88 1.44 5.41
N PHE A 612 17.08 1.70 4.89
CA PHE A 612 17.73 0.88 3.87
C PHE A 612 18.98 0.21 4.47
N PRO A 613 19.31 -1.03 4.07
CA PRO A 613 18.65 -1.84 3.05
C PRO A 613 17.29 -2.41 3.50
N LEU A 614 16.33 -2.45 2.58
CA LEU A 614 14.99 -3.00 2.78
C LEU A 614 14.81 -4.21 1.88
N THR A 615 14.35 -5.34 2.43
CA THR A 615 13.92 -6.49 1.63
C THR A 615 12.41 -6.62 1.66
N LEU A 616 11.79 -6.49 0.49
CA LEU A 616 10.37 -6.73 0.29
C LEU A 616 10.17 -8.16 -0.21
N ALA A 617 9.42 -9.00 0.51
CA ALA A 617 9.01 -10.30 -0.02
C ALA A 617 8.16 -10.14 -1.29
N ALA A 618 8.06 -11.19 -2.12
CA ALA A 618 7.20 -11.18 -3.31
C ALA A 618 5.76 -10.81 -2.92
N GLY A 619 5.17 -9.83 -3.61
CA GLY A 619 3.83 -9.30 -3.33
C GLY A 619 3.73 -8.39 -2.10
N ALA A 620 4.81 -8.17 -1.35
CA ALA A 620 4.80 -7.30 -0.18
C ALA A 620 4.85 -5.83 -0.58
N SER A 621 4.15 -5.00 0.19
CA SER A 621 4.14 -3.55 0.07
C SER A 621 4.69 -2.89 1.32
N CYS A 622 5.24 -1.70 1.16
CA CYS A 622 5.68 -0.87 2.27
C CYS A 622 5.58 0.62 1.94
N GLU A 623 5.33 1.45 2.95
CA GLU A 623 5.27 2.91 2.81
C GLU A 623 6.63 3.57 3.02
N LEU A 624 7.11 4.35 2.06
CA LEU A 624 8.25 5.25 2.16
C LEU A 624 7.75 6.68 2.44
N PRO A 625 7.79 7.17 3.69
CA PRO A 625 7.49 8.54 4.03
C PRO A 625 8.65 9.46 3.64
N VAL A 626 8.31 10.56 2.99
CA VAL A 626 9.24 11.59 2.54
C VAL A 626 8.76 12.92 3.08
N ARG A 627 9.67 13.73 3.60
CA ARG A 627 9.43 15.09 4.09
C ARG A 627 9.94 16.09 3.06
N PHE A 628 9.22 17.20 2.96
CA PHE A 628 9.69 18.41 2.28
C PHE A 628 10.07 19.48 3.32
N THR A 629 11.31 19.98 3.29
CA THR A 629 11.83 20.98 4.23
C THR A 629 12.48 22.15 3.46
N PRO A 630 11.69 23.13 2.98
CA PRO A 630 12.22 24.22 2.16
C PRO A 630 13.19 25.12 2.94
N THR A 631 14.36 25.37 2.35
CA THR A 631 15.39 26.28 2.90
C THR A 631 15.34 27.70 2.32
N THR A 632 14.64 27.87 1.19
CA THR A 632 14.47 29.16 0.49
C THR A 632 13.02 29.32 0.06
N ALA A 633 12.54 30.56 0.01
CA ALA A 633 11.21 30.85 -0.53
C ALA A 633 11.20 30.65 -2.06
N GLY A 634 10.12 30.10 -2.60
CA GLY A 634 9.97 29.74 -4.01
C GLY A 634 9.82 28.23 -4.25
N SER A 635 9.74 27.84 -5.52
CA SER A 635 9.50 26.45 -5.92
C SER A 635 10.71 25.56 -5.67
N ALA A 636 10.46 24.39 -5.09
CA ALA A 636 11.41 23.30 -4.95
C ALA A 636 11.00 22.13 -5.83
N ALA A 637 11.95 21.59 -6.60
CA ALA A 637 11.81 20.37 -7.36
C ALA A 637 12.89 19.38 -6.91
N GLY A 638 12.58 18.09 -6.98
CA GLY A 638 13.46 17.01 -6.55
C GLY A 638 13.01 15.66 -7.05
N SER A 639 13.70 14.62 -6.62
CA SER A 639 13.39 13.23 -6.93
C SER A 639 13.91 12.31 -5.84
N VAL A 640 13.36 11.10 -5.75
CA VAL A 640 13.99 10.00 -5.02
C VAL A 640 14.33 8.87 -6.00
N ALA A 641 15.57 8.42 -5.98
CA ALA A 641 16.07 7.27 -6.73
C ALA A 641 16.29 6.09 -5.78
N LEU A 642 15.53 5.02 -5.96
CA LEU A 642 15.62 3.77 -5.22
C LEU A 642 16.53 2.80 -5.98
N GLN A 643 17.50 2.21 -5.30
CA GLN A 643 18.50 1.31 -5.90
C GLN A 643 18.31 -0.11 -5.35
N GLY A 644 18.31 -1.14 -6.20
CA GLY A 644 18.20 -2.53 -5.75
C GLY A 644 18.33 -3.55 -6.88
N ALA A 645 18.99 -4.69 -6.61
CA ALA A 645 19.17 -5.82 -7.53
C ALA A 645 19.71 -5.45 -8.94
N GLY A 646 20.57 -4.42 -9.04
CA GLY A 646 21.12 -3.95 -10.32
C GLY A 646 20.20 -3.02 -11.13
N ALA A 647 19.04 -2.64 -10.58
CA ALA A 647 18.08 -1.70 -11.17
C ALA A 647 17.92 -0.43 -10.32
N SER A 648 17.40 0.64 -10.94
CA SER A 648 17.10 1.92 -10.30
C SER A 648 15.69 2.39 -10.66
N TRP A 649 14.90 2.82 -9.68
CA TRP A 649 13.55 3.36 -9.85
C TRP A 649 13.50 4.81 -9.36
N THR A 650 12.91 5.72 -10.12
CA THR A 650 12.90 7.16 -9.79
C THR A 650 11.49 7.71 -9.64
N ILE A 651 11.24 8.44 -8.55
CA ILE A 651 9.96 9.10 -8.25
C ILE A 651 10.21 10.62 -8.23
N ALA A 652 9.39 11.41 -8.94
CA ALA A 652 9.53 12.86 -9.00
C ALA A 652 8.82 13.57 -7.82
N LEU A 653 9.44 14.62 -7.26
CA LEU A 653 8.97 15.36 -6.09
C LEU A 653 8.89 16.87 -6.39
N SER A 654 7.87 17.57 -5.90
CA SER A 654 7.75 19.03 -5.99
C SER A 654 7.14 19.66 -4.73
N GLY A 655 7.37 20.94 -4.48
CA GLY A 655 6.83 21.69 -3.34
C GLY A 655 7.13 23.19 -3.43
N GLN A 656 6.54 24.00 -2.55
CA GLN A 656 6.72 25.47 -2.52
C GLN A 656 7.17 25.94 -1.14
N GLY A 657 8.31 26.63 -1.06
CA GLY A 657 8.74 27.34 0.13
C GLY A 657 8.04 28.69 0.26
N ALA A 658 7.23 28.90 1.29
CA ALA A 658 6.68 30.22 1.61
C ALA A 658 7.64 30.94 2.58
N ALA A 659 7.96 32.21 2.33
CA ALA A 659 8.74 33.00 3.28
C ALA A 659 8.01 33.04 4.63
N ALA A 660 8.74 32.83 5.74
CA ALA A 660 8.19 33.08 7.06
C ALA A 660 7.70 34.53 7.10
N ALA A 661 6.44 34.75 7.49
CA ALA A 661 5.92 36.09 7.70
C ALA A 661 6.89 36.83 8.64
N PRO A 662 7.32 38.06 8.32
CA PRO A 662 8.22 38.78 9.19
C PRO A 662 7.55 38.90 10.55
N SER A 663 8.14 38.28 11.56
CA SER A 663 7.89 38.65 12.94
C SER A 663 8.08 40.16 13.02
N ALA A 664 7.15 40.86 13.66
CA ALA A 664 7.21 42.30 13.89
C ALA A 664 8.41 42.61 14.83
N GLY A 665 9.63 42.42 14.34
CA GLY A 665 10.83 43.05 14.83
C GLY A 665 10.72 44.52 14.44
N GLY A 666 10.67 45.38 15.44
CA GLY A 666 10.56 46.82 15.26
C GLY A 666 11.56 47.30 14.20
N SER A 667 11.04 47.98 13.20
CA SER A 667 11.84 48.75 12.26
C SER A 667 12.68 49.76 13.06
N GLN A 668 13.98 49.48 13.21
CA GLN A 668 14.95 50.52 13.50
C GLN A 668 15.06 51.38 12.24
N ASN A 669 14.29 52.47 12.24
CA ASN A 669 14.45 53.54 11.28
C ASN A 669 15.71 54.33 11.67
N ARG A 670 16.83 54.10 10.99
CA ARG A 670 17.96 55.03 11.01
C ARG A 670 17.73 56.03 9.88
N GLY A 671 17.28 57.23 10.23
CA GLY A 671 17.36 58.37 9.33
C GLY A 671 16.30 59.45 9.56
N GLY A 672 16.74 60.61 10.06
CA GLY A 672 16.07 61.89 9.84
C GLY A 672 15.13 62.33 10.94
N GLY A 673 15.51 63.40 11.64
CA GLY A 673 14.83 63.95 12.81
C GLY A 673 13.65 64.88 12.49
N GLY A 674 12.95 65.27 13.54
CA GLY A 674 11.87 66.26 13.47
C GLY A 674 11.03 66.29 14.73
N CYS A 675 11.28 67.28 15.59
CA CYS A 675 10.52 67.58 16.79
C CYS A 675 9.06 67.95 16.48
N SER A 676 8.11 67.52 17.33
CA SER A 676 6.93 68.33 17.70
C SER A 676 6.34 67.82 19.01
N SER A 677 6.22 68.76 19.94
CA SER A 677 5.64 68.71 21.27
C SER A 677 4.11 68.64 21.26
N VAL A 678 3.52 67.83 22.13
CA VAL A 678 2.23 68.12 22.82
C VAL A 678 2.28 67.55 24.24
N LYS A 679 1.96 68.42 25.20
CA LYS A 679 1.72 68.15 26.62
C LYS A 679 0.27 67.70 26.85
N ASP A 680 0.14 66.85 27.87
CA ASP A 680 -1.01 66.63 28.77
C ASP A 680 -2.34 66.12 28.19
N GLY A 681 -2.76 64.95 28.68
CA GLY A 681 -4.08 64.36 28.44
C GLY A 681 -4.29 63.10 29.28
N ASN A 682 -4.85 63.27 30.46
CA ASN A 682 -5.20 62.23 31.41
C ASN A 682 -6.38 61.40 30.84
N ASP A 683 -6.13 60.15 30.39
CA ASP A 683 -7.15 59.29 29.79
C ASP A 683 -7.68 58.24 30.80
N PRO A 684 -8.96 58.32 31.24
CA PRO A 684 -9.53 57.44 32.27
C PRO A 684 -9.81 55.99 31.80
N MET A 685 -9.59 55.63 30.54
CA MET A 685 -9.85 54.27 30.04
C MET A 685 -8.82 53.21 30.49
N LEU A 686 -7.62 53.61 30.91
CA LEU A 686 -6.60 52.67 31.38
C LEU A 686 -6.94 52.09 32.78
N ALA A 687 -7.62 52.85 33.63
CA ALA A 687 -8.04 52.41 34.96
C ALA A 687 -9.19 51.38 34.90
N VAL A 688 -10.10 51.51 33.94
CA VAL A 688 -11.24 50.59 33.77
C VAL A 688 -10.79 49.21 33.27
N LEU A 689 -9.79 49.16 32.39
CA LEU A 689 -9.26 47.90 31.85
C LEU A 689 -8.43 47.11 32.88
N VAL A 690 -7.75 47.79 33.80
CA VAL A 690 -7.00 47.15 34.91
C VAL A 690 -7.95 46.55 35.95
N VAL A 691 -9.09 47.19 36.24
CA VAL A 691 -10.12 46.66 37.17
C VAL A 691 -10.85 45.44 36.57
N LEU A 692 -11.12 45.44 35.26
CA LEU A 692 -11.73 44.29 34.58
C LEU A 692 -10.77 43.09 34.49
N ALA A 693 -9.47 43.31 34.30
CA ALA A 693 -8.45 42.25 34.33
C ALA A 693 -8.28 41.63 35.75
N ALA A 694 -8.36 42.45 36.81
CA ALA A 694 -8.32 41.99 38.19
C ALA A 694 -9.56 41.16 38.58
N GLY A 695 -10.75 41.52 38.07
CA GLY A 695 -11.99 40.77 38.28
C GLY A 695 -11.97 39.35 37.68
N VAL A 696 -11.40 39.19 36.49
CA VAL A 696 -11.27 37.88 35.81
C VAL A 696 -10.24 36.98 36.51
N LEU A 697 -9.15 37.56 37.03
CA LEU A 697 -8.13 36.83 37.80
C LEU A 697 -8.64 36.39 39.19
N LEU A 698 -9.49 37.18 39.84
CA LEU A 698 -10.13 36.82 41.12
C LEU A 698 -11.25 35.78 40.97
N TRP A 699 -11.97 35.77 39.85
CA TRP A 699 -12.98 34.76 39.54
C TRP A 699 -12.35 33.38 39.24
N ARG A 700 -11.23 33.34 38.52
CA ARG A 700 -10.46 32.10 38.27
C ARG A 700 -9.85 31.49 39.53
N ARG A 701 -9.51 32.30 40.55
CA ARG A 701 -8.98 31.80 41.84
C ARG A 701 -10.05 31.24 42.78
N ARG A 702 -11.33 31.54 42.59
CA ARG A 702 -12.44 31.03 43.43
C ARG A 702 -12.99 29.66 42.99
N LYS A 703 -12.80 29.23 41.74
CA LYS A 703 -13.25 27.90 41.26
C LYS A 703 -12.25 26.75 41.50
N ALA A 704 -11.06 27.02 42.03
CA ALA A 704 -10.03 26.00 42.32
C ALA A 704 -10.05 25.48 43.78
N ARG A 705 -11.08 25.79 44.57
CA ARG A 705 -11.28 25.28 45.95
C ARG A 705 -12.59 24.50 46.07
N ALA A 706 -12.70 23.36 45.38
CA ALA A 706 -13.70 22.33 45.65
C ALA A 706 -13.29 21.01 44.98
N ALA A 707 -12.18 20.40 45.42
CA ALA A 707 -11.91 18.96 45.31
C ALA A 707 -10.47 18.66 45.80
N ALA A 708 -10.27 18.60 47.12
CA ALA A 708 -9.16 17.87 47.72
C ALA A 708 -9.48 17.52 49.18
N GLY A 709 -9.67 16.22 49.42
CA GLY A 709 -9.76 15.52 50.70
C GLY A 709 -10.16 14.09 50.33
N ALA A 710 -9.39 13.02 50.56
CA ALA A 710 -8.22 12.71 51.38
C ALA A 710 -7.27 11.81 50.53
N ALA A 711 -6.01 11.49 50.86
CA ALA A 711 -5.49 11.07 52.15
C ALA A 711 -3.94 11.17 52.26
N LEU A 712 -3.50 11.41 53.50
CA LEU A 712 -2.20 11.09 54.13
C LEU A 712 -1.87 9.59 54.01
N ALA A 713 -0.65 9.05 54.16
CA ALA A 713 0.69 9.51 54.50
C ALA A 713 1.68 8.35 54.23
N ALA A 714 2.97 8.67 54.00
CA ALA A 714 4.17 8.07 54.62
C ALA A 714 5.40 8.21 53.71
N VAL A 715 6.39 8.94 54.22
CA VAL A 715 7.73 9.16 53.66
C VAL A 715 8.69 8.15 54.29
N ALA A 716 9.52 7.47 53.48
CA ALA A 716 10.96 7.27 53.72
C ALA A 716 11.55 6.16 52.81
N ALA A 717 12.46 6.54 51.91
CA ALA A 717 13.78 5.93 51.71
C ALA A 717 14.35 6.30 50.33
N CYS A 718 15.50 6.96 50.37
CA CYS A 718 16.32 7.33 49.22
C CYS A 718 16.90 6.07 48.56
N GLY A 719 16.65 5.87 47.26
CA GLY A 719 17.19 4.75 46.48
C GLY A 719 16.94 4.95 44.99
N VAL A 720 18.02 5.15 44.25
CA VAL A 720 18.07 5.35 42.79
C VAL A 720 17.26 4.27 42.07
N LEU A 721 16.19 4.66 41.38
CA LEU A 721 15.43 3.78 40.47
C LEU A 721 14.96 4.59 39.26
N SER A 722 15.59 4.28 38.11
CA SER A 722 15.14 4.67 36.78
C SER A 722 13.70 4.20 36.55
N LEU A 723 12.79 5.11 36.21
CA LEU A 723 11.46 4.76 35.72
C LEU A 723 11.49 4.70 34.18
N PRO A 724 11.11 3.58 33.55
CA PRO A 724 10.85 3.54 32.12
C PRO A 724 9.49 4.19 31.82
N ALA A 725 9.41 4.94 30.72
CA ALA A 725 8.15 5.37 30.14
C ALA A 725 7.37 4.15 29.59
N PRO A 726 6.03 4.10 29.68
CA PRO A 726 5.27 3.04 29.04
C PRO A 726 4.92 3.43 27.60
N ALA A 727 5.37 2.63 26.64
CA ALA A 727 4.79 2.52 25.31
C ALA A 727 5.33 1.25 24.63
N SER A 728 4.89 0.09 25.11
CA SER A 728 5.23 -1.17 24.46
C SER A 728 4.35 -1.33 23.21
N ALA A 729 4.97 -1.26 22.03
CA ALA A 729 4.49 -2.05 20.91
C ALA A 729 4.50 -3.53 21.33
N LEU A 730 3.60 -4.34 20.77
CA LEU A 730 3.47 -5.75 21.11
C LEU A 730 4.71 -6.52 20.60
N GLU A 731 5.76 -6.60 21.42
CA GLU A 731 7.01 -7.27 21.05
C GLU A 731 6.88 -8.80 21.22
N THR A 732 7.25 -9.55 20.17
CA THR A 732 7.39 -11.01 20.25
C THR A 732 8.38 -11.40 21.35
N GLY A 733 8.00 -12.37 22.19
CA GLY A 733 8.78 -12.84 23.33
C GLY A 733 8.58 -12.04 24.62
N LYS A 734 7.71 -11.02 24.65
CA LYS A 734 7.30 -10.32 25.89
C LYS A 734 5.95 -10.85 26.40
N PRO A 735 5.65 -10.71 27.71
CA PRO A 735 4.33 -11.04 28.26
C PRO A 735 3.22 -10.27 27.54
N ALA A 736 2.16 -10.97 27.14
CA ALA A 736 1.01 -10.34 26.51
C ALA A 736 0.25 -9.45 27.52
N PRO A 737 -0.22 -8.26 27.13
CA PRO A 737 -0.97 -7.39 28.04
C PRO A 737 -2.23 -8.07 28.59
N ALA A 738 -2.45 -7.99 29.90
CA ALA A 738 -3.65 -8.57 30.50
C ALA A 738 -4.92 -7.82 30.03
N PHE A 739 -6.01 -8.56 29.83
CA PHE A 739 -7.35 -8.01 29.64
C PHE A 739 -8.35 -8.71 30.55
N ASN A 740 -9.39 -7.98 30.95
CA ASN A 740 -10.54 -8.46 31.72
C ASN A 740 -11.79 -7.79 31.15
N LEU A 741 -12.53 -8.52 30.32
CA LEU A 741 -13.61 -8.00 29.50
C LEU A 741 -14.89 -8.79 29.75
N ASN A 742 -16.04 -8.19 29.47
CA ASN A 742 -17.32 -8.91 29.56
C ASN A 742 -17.50 -9.77 28.30
N GLY A 743 -17.77 -11.07 28.46
CA GLY A 743 -18.11 -11.98 27.37
C GLY A 743 -19.59 -12.35 27.35
N LEU A 744 -19.96 -13.26 26.46
CA LEU A 744 -21.33 -13.78 26.34
C LEU A 744 -21.75 -14.58 27.59
N ASP A 745 -20.84 -15.38 28.14
CA ASP A 745 -21.10 -16.33 29.25
C ASP A 745 -20.46 -15.89 30.58
N GLY A 746 -19.97 -14.66 30.68
CA GLY A 746 -19.28 -14.13 31.86
C GLY A 746 -17.99 -13.38 31.53
N ALA A 747 -17.21 -13.05 32.57
CA ALA A 747 -15.97 -12.31 32.39
C ALA A 747 -14.87 -13.14 31.73
N VAL A 748 -14.29 -12.62 30.65
CA VAL A 748 -13.19 -13.23 29.88
C VAL A 748 -11.88 -12.55 30.27
N LYS A 749 -10.95 -13.33 30.83
CA LYS A 749 -9.62 -12.84 31.25
C LYS A 749 -8.53 -13.68 30.59
N LEU A 750 -7.47 -13.03 30.11
CA LEU A 750 -6.34 -13.74 29.48
C LEU A 750 -5.75 -14.83 30.40
N ASP A 751 -5.61 -14.53 31.69
CA ASP A 751 -5.04 -15.43 32.70
C ASP A 751 -5.84 -16.74 32.89
N GLN A 752 -7.11 -16.80 32.46
CA GLN A 752 -7.93 -18.02 32.52
C GLN A 752 -7.39 -19.11 31.58
N TYR A 753 -6.54 -18.74 30.62
CA TYR A 753 -6.02 -19.62 29.59
C TYR A 753 -4.52 -19.92 29.77
N LYS A 754 -3.96 -19.69 30.96
CA LYS A 754 -2.58 -20.11 31.27
C LYS A 754 -2.38 -21.60 30.97
N GLY A 755 -1.25 -21.94 30.34
CA GLY A 755 -0.97 -23.29 29.89
C GLY A 755 -1.62 -23.68 28.55
N LYS A 756 -2.39 -22.79 27.92
CA LYS A 756 -2.94 -22.97 26.57
C LYS A 756 -2.28 -22.03 25.57
N LEU A 757 -2.23 -22.43 24.31
CA LEU A 757 -1.93 -21.52 23.21
C LEU A 757 -3.18 -20.66 22.95
N VAL A 758 -3.07 -19.34 23.07
CA VAL A 758 -4.21 -18.42 22.92
C VAL A 758 -4.08 -17.63 21.64
N TYR A 759 -5.10 -17.68 20.77
CA TYR A 759 -5.22 -16.82 19.60
C TYR A 759 -6.27 -15.74 19.89
N VAL A 760 -5.81 -14.51 20.09
CA VAL A 760 -6.68 -13.35 20.35
C VAL A 760 -6.92 -12.63 19.03
N ASP A 761 -8.18 -12.48 18.61
CA ASP A 761 -8.56 -11.78 17.38
C ASP A 761 -9.38 -10.52 17.71
N PHE A 762 -8.94 -9.37 17.25
CA PHE A 762 -9.64 -8.09 17.43
C PHE A 762 -10.53 -7.81 16.21
N TRP A 763 -11.84 -7.68 16.43
CA TRP A 763 -12.80 -7.57 15.34
C TRP A 763 -13.91 -6.54 15.61
N ALA A 764 -14.60 -6.12 14.55
CA ALA A 764 -15.77 -5.25 14.62
C ALA A 764 -16.87 -5.73 13.66
N SER A 765 -18.13 -5.45 13.98
CA SER A 765 -19.29 -5.91 13.20
C SER A 765 -19.33 -5.37 11.76
N TRP A 766 -18.76 -4.18 11.53
CA TRP A 766 -18.66 -3.54 10.22
C TRP A 766 -17.44 -3.99 9.39
N CYS A 767 -16.56 -4.79 9.96
CA CYS A 767 -15.32 -5.24 9.32
C CYS A 767 -15.57 -6.41 8.35
N GLY A 768 -15.48 -6.14 7.05
CA GLY A 768 -15.67 -7.14 5.99
C GLY A 768 -14.74 -8.35 6.11
N PRO A 769 -13.42 -8.19 6.29
CA PRO A 769 -12.51 -9.33 6.46
C PRO A 769 -12.74 -10.13 7.75
N CYS A 770 -13.27 -9.50 8.82
CA CYS A 770 -13.63 -10.19 10.06
C CYS A 770 -14.75 -11.23 9.80
N ARG A 771 -15.71 -10.92 8.92
CA ARG A 771 -16.72 -11.92 8.49
C ARG A 771 -16.09 -13.14 7.79
N GLN A 772 -14.95 -12.96 7.13
CA GLN A 772 -14.23 -14.05 6.46
C GLN A 772 -13.35 -14.87 7.41
N SER A 773 -12.91 -14.30 8.54
CA SER A 773 -12.06 -14.99 9.51
C SER A 773 -12.83 -15.93 10.43
N PHE A 774 -14.10 -15.63 10.73
CA PHE A 774 -14.92 -16.41 11.68
C PHE A 774 -15.09 -17.89 11.30
N PRO A 775 -15.44 -18.26 10.04
CA PRO A 775 -15.53 -19.67 9.66
C PRO A 775 -14.21 -20.43 9.84
N TRP A 776 -13.08 -19.78 9.52
CA TRP A 776 -11.76 -20.38 9.70
C TRP A 776 -11.38 -20.49 11.18
N MET A 777 -11.67 -19.47 12.00
CA MET A 777 -11.45 -19.54 13.45
C MET A 777 -12.31 -20.63 14.10
N ASN A 778 -13.56 -20.80 13.69
CA ASN A 778 -14.40 -21.93 14.13
C ASN A 778 -13.75 -23.28 13.78
N GLU A 779 -13.23 -23.42 12.57
CA GLU A 779 -12.53 -24.63 12.14
C GLU A 779 -11.25 -24.88 12.96
N MET A 780 -10.45 -23.85 13.23
CA MET A 780 -9.24 -23.97 14.03
C MET A 780 -9.55 -24.32 15.49
N GLN A 781 -10.56 -23.70 16.09
CA GLN A 781 -11.02 -24.03 17.44
C GLN A 781 -11.52 -25.48 17.51
N ALA A 782 -12.26 -25.96 16.50
CA ALA A 782 -12.72 -27.34 16.44
C ALA A 782 -11.57 -28.35 16.25
N ARG A 783 -10.62 -28.03 15.37
CA ARG A 783 -9.52 -28.94 15.01
C ARG A 783 -8.43 -29.01 16.09
N TYR A 784 -8.12 -27.89 16.75
CA TYR A 784 -6.99 -27.78 17.68
C TYR A 784 -7.38 -27.48 19.13
N GLY A 785 -8.65 -27.23 19.43
CA GLY A 785 -9.12 -26.92 20.78
C GLY A 785 -8.73 -27.98 21.81
N ASN A 786 -8.92 -29.26 21.44
CA ASN A 786 -8.56 -30.41 22.28
C ASN A 786 -7.04 -30.62 22.42
N GLN A 787 -6.23 -29.95 21.58
CA GLN A 787 -4.77 -30.00 21.62
C GLN A 787 -4.17 -28.82 22.40
N GLY A 788 -5.01 -27.95 22.99
CA GLY A 788 -4.58 -26.83 23.82
C GLY A 788 -4.72 -25.45 23.16
N LEU A 789 -5.35 -25.32 21.99
CA LEU A 789 -5.67 -24.01 21.40
C LEU A 789 -6.93 -23.40 22.05
N GLN A 790 -6.86 -22.12 22.37
CA GLN A 790 -8.02 -21.31 22.74
C GLN A 790 -8.08 -20.06 21.86
N ILE A 791 -9.18 -19.87 21.14
CA ILE A 791 -9.46 -18.65 20.38
C ILE A 791 -10.34 -17.73 21.23
N VAL A 792 -9.98 -16.44 21.26
CA VAL A 792 -10.72 -15.36 21.93
C VAL A 792 -10.91 -14.20 20.95
N GLY A 793 -12.15 -13.98 20.52
CA GLY A 793 -12.52 -12.83 19.69
C GLY A 793 -12.91 -11.63 20.54
N ILE A 794 -12.08 -10.59 20.57
CA ILE A 794 -12.36 -9.32 21.24
C ILE A 794 -13.04 -8.36 20.26
N ASN A 795 -14.34 -8.14 20.48
CA ASN A 795 -15.11 -7.16 19.73
C ASN A 795 -14.82 -5.75 20.24
N VAL A 796 -14.58 -4.81 19.32
CA VAL A 796 -14.25 -3.42 19.64
C VAL A 796 -15.33 -2.42 19.24
N ASP A 797 -16.55 -2.89 18.94
CA ASP A 797 -17.67 -2.00 18.62
C ASP A 797 -18.05 -1.18 19.85
N ALA A 798 -18.23 0.13 19.66
CA ALA A 798 -18.64 1.04 20.73
C ALA A 798 -19.99 0.64 21.37
N LYS A 799 -20.84 -0.08 20.62
CA LYS A 799 -22.09 -0.68 21.10
C LYS A 799 -22.02 -2.19 20.93
N SER A 800 -21.97 -2.93 22.03
CA SER A 800 -21.92 -4.41 21.99
C SER A 800 -23.16 -5.06 21.35
N GLU A 801 -24.25 -4.31 21.17
CA GLU A 801 -25.44 -4.77 20.45
C GLU A 801 -25.16 -5.04 18.95
N ASP A 802 -24.32 -4.22 18.31
CA ASP A 802 -23.96 -4.38 16.90
C ASP A 802 -23.18 -5.68 16.67
N ALA A 803 -22.34 -6.03 17.64
CA ALA A 803 -21.63 -7.30 17.69
C ALA A 803 -22.56 -8.49 17.92
N ARG A 804 -23.57 -8.37 18.80
CA ARG A 804 -24.60 -9.42 19.00
C ARG A 804 -25.40 -9.67 17.72
N ASN A 805 -25.76 -8.61 17.00
CA ASN A 805 -26.43 -8.71 15.70
C ASN A 805 -25.55 -9.40 14.65
N PHE A 806 -24.25 -9.08 14.60
CA PHE A 806 -23.30 -9.78 13.74
C PHE A 806 -23.23 -11.28 14.07
N LEU A 807 -23.15 -11.63 15.35
CA LEU A 807 -23.03 -13.02 15.81
C LEU A 807 -24.27 -13.86 15.53
N ALA A 808 -25.46 -13.25 15.45
CA ALA A 808 -26.67 -13.94 15.02
C ALA A 808 -26.58 -14.41 13.55
N ALA A 809 -25.90 -13.65 12.68
CA ALA A 809 -25.70 -13.99 11.27
C ALA A 809 -24.38 -14.72 10.98
N THR A 810 -23.41 -14.68 11.89
CA THR A 810 -22.10 -15.32 11.76
C THR A 810 -21.68 -15.91 13.11
N PRO A 811 -22.18 -17.12 13.43
CA PRO A 811 -21.98 -17.73 14.74
C PRO A 811 -20.50 -17.98 15.04
N ALA A 812 -20.07 -17.65 16.26
CA ALA A 812 -18.75 -18.00 16.77
C ALA A 812 -18.84 -19.26 17.63
N SER A 813 -17.96 -20.23 17.38
CA SER A 813 -17.75 -21.44 18.18
C SER A 813 -16.51 -21.32 19.08
N PHE A 814 -16.09 -20.09 19.35
CA PHE A 814 -14.97 -19.71 20.22
C PHE A 814 -15.41 -18.58 21.15
N VAL A 815 -14.57 -18.25 22.13
CA VAL A 815 -14.93 -17.28 23.18
C VAL A 815 -15.02 -15.87 22.60
N ILE A 816 -16.09 -15.14 22.92
CA ILE A 816 -16.26 -13.73 22.56
C ILE A 816 -16.17 -12.86 23.80
N ALA A 817 -15.42 -11.76 23.67
CA ALA A 817 -15.32 -10.69 24.66
C ALA A 817 -15.69 -9.35 24.01
N PHE A 818 -16.29 -8.45 24.78
CA PHE A 818 -16.70 -7.11 24.32
C PHE A 818 -15.86 -6.03 25.02
N ASP A 819 -15.27 -5.15 24.22
CA ASP A 819 -14.49 -4.00 24.68
C ASP A 819 -14.99 -2.70 24.03
N PRO A 820 -16.19 -2.21 24.42
CA PRO A 820 -16.76 -1.00 23.85
C PRO A 820 -15.92 0.25 24.13
N ASN A 821 -15.02 0.17 25.12
CA ASN A 821 -14.10 1.24 25.44
C ASN A 821 -12.85 1.22 24.55
N GLY A 822 -12.54 0.11 23.87
CA GLY A 822 -11.34 -0.06 23.05
C GLY A 822 -10.03 -0.05 23.87
N SER A 823 -10.09 -0.50 25.12
CA SER A 823 -8.95 -0.55 26.04
C SER A 823 -7.91 -1.62 25.65
N ALA A 824 -8.35 -2.81 25.29
CA ALA A 824 -7.52 -3.92 24.85
C ALA A 824 -6.80 -3.64 23.53
N PRO A 825 -7.45 -3.23 22.41
CA PRO A 825 -6.73 -2.95 21.16
C PRO A 825 -5.73 -1.80 21.31
N ARG A 826 -6.00 -0.78 22.15
CA ARG A 826 -5.02 0.28 22.45
C ARG A 826 -3.80 -0.24 23.21
N THR A 827 -4.02 -1.12 24.20
CA THR A 827 -2.92 -1.70 25.00
C THR A 827 -2.10 -2.70 24.18
N TYR A 828 -2.74 -3.42 23.27
CA TYR A 828 -2.10 -4.33 22.33
C TYR A 828 -1.49 -3.62 21.11
N GLY A 829 -1.68 -2.29 20.96
CA GLY A 829 -1.11 -1.52 19.85
C GLY A 829 -1.75 -1.78 18.48
N ILE A 830 -2.98 -2.29 18.43
CA ILE A 830 -3.68 -2.70 17.21
C ILE A 830 -4.04 -1.47 16.33
N LYS A 831 -3.57 -1.47 15.07
CA LYS A 831 -3.73 -0.35 14.12
C LYS A 831 -4.79 -0.56 13.04
N GLY A 832 -5.32 -1.78 12.91
CA GLY A 832 -6.30 -2.14 11.89
C GLY A 832 -7.09 -3.40 12.25
N MET A 833 -8.21 -3.65 11.56
CA MET A 833 -9.08 -4.81 11.83
C MET A 833 -9.28 -5.73 10.60
N PRO A 834 -9.43 -7.05 10.81
CA PRO A 834 -9.09 -7.73 12.06
C PRO A 834 -7.57 -7.64 12.29
N SER A 835 -7.14 -7.81 13.53
CA SER A 835 -5.74 -8.12 13.83
C SER A 835 -5.73 -9.22 14.88
N SER A 836 -4.77 -10.13 14.80
CA SER A 836 -4.69 -11.24 15.72
C SER A 836 -3.31 -11.37 16.36
N VAL A 837 -3.31 -11.95 17.55
CA VAL A 837 -2.13 -12.16 18.38
C VAL A 837 -2.13 -13.60 18.84
N LEU A 838 -1.05 -14.30 18.55
CA LEU A 838 -0.80 -15.63 19.09
C LEU A 838 0.03 -15.51 20.36
N ILE A 839 -0.47 -16.06 21.46
CA ILE A 839 0.12 -15.99 22.80
C ILE A 839 0.41 -17.42 23.26
N GLY A 840 1.65 -17.70 23.62
CA GLY A 840 2.11 -19.02 24.04
C GLY A 840 1.56 -19.45 25.41
N PRO A 841 1.70 -20.73 25.77
CA PRO A 841 1.29 -21.25 27.08
C PRO A 841 1.95 -20.55 28.28
N ASP A 842 3.13 -19.96 28.07
CA ASP A 842 3.88 -19.16 29.06
C ASP A 842 3.39 -17.71 29.18
N GLY A 843 2.33 -17.35 28.44
CA GLY A 843 1.71 -16.02 28.43
C GLY A 843 2.47 -14.98 27.62
N LYS A 844 3.46 -15.37 26.80
CA LYS A 844 4.21 -14.45 25.95
C LYS A 844 3.68 -14.40 24.53
N VAL A 845 3.81 -13.24 23.90
CA VAL A 845 3.44 -13.04 22.50
C VAL A 845 4.38 -13.83 21.60
N LEU A 846 3.85 -14.72 20.78
CA LEU A 846 4.60 -15.50 19.80
C LEU A 846 4.55 -14.86 18.41
N TYR A 847 3.43 -14.22 18.06
CA TYR A 847 3.22 -13.66 16.73
C TYR A 847 2.07 -12.65 16.75
N GLU A 848 2.17 -11.62 15.91
CA GLU A 848 1.07 -10.68 15.61
C GLU A 848 0.81 -10.70 14.10
N HIS A 849 -0.46 -10.65 13.72
CA HIS A 849 -0.92 -10.62 12.35
C HIS A 849 -1.90 -9.48 12.14
N SER A 850 -1.71 -8.69 11.10
CA SER A 850 -2.64 -7.61 10.75
C SER A 850 -3.45 -7.97 9.50
N GLY A 851 -4.77 -7.91 9.62
CA GLY A 851 -5.73 -8.28 8.59
C GLY A 851 -6.09 -9.76 8.60
N PHE A 852 -6.97 -10.16 7.68
CA PHE A 852 -7.23 -11.57 7.38
C PHE A 852 -7.62 -11.71 5.92
N ARG A 853 -6.89 -12.54 5.17
CA ARG A 853 -7.11 -12.83 3.75
C ARG A 853 -7.16 -14.35 3.56
N PRO A 854 -7.86 -14.89 2.55
CA PRO A 854 -7.88 -16.33 2.29
C PRO A 854 -6.49 -16.96 2.16
N ALA A 855 -5.53 -16.24 1.59
CA ALA A 855 -4.14 -16.69 1.46
C ALA A 855 -3.38 -16.77 2.80
N ASP A 856 -3.84 -16.09 3.86
CA ASP A 856 -3.18 -16.11 5.18
C ASP A 856 -3.45 -17.41 5.95
N ARG A 857 -4.49 -18.17 5.55
CA ARG A 857 -5.00 -19.34 6.30
C ARG A 857 -3.96 -20.41 6.54
N GLU A 858 -3.24 -20.82 5.51
CA GLU A 858 -2.21 -21.87 5.62
C GLU A 858 -1.05 -21.41 6.51
N ALA A 859 -0.61 -20.16 6.35
CA ALA A 859 0.47 -19.61 7.15
C ALA A 859 0.10 -19.47 8.63
N LEU A 860 -1.10 -18.98 8.94
CA LEU A 860 -1.61 -18.87 10.31
C LEU A 860 -1.84 -20.22 10.97
N GLU A 861 -2.42 -21.19 10.24
CA GLU A 861 -2.60 -22.56 10.74
C GLU A 861 -1.25 -23.25 10.98
N SER A 862 -0.27 -23.05 10.07
CA SER A 862 1.10 -23.57 10.24
C SER A 862 1.75 -23.04 11.51
N ARG A 863 1.58 -21.74 11.81
CA ARG A 863 2.09 -21.13 13.05
C ARG A 863 1.41 -21.69 14.30
N ILE A 864 0.09 -21.88 14.25
CA ILE A 864 -0.67 -22.52 15.34
C ILE A 864 -0.14 -23.95 15.56
N LYS A 865 0.02 -24.75 14.51
CA LYS A 865 0.58 -26.12 14.58
C LYS A 865 1.98 -26.14 15.17
N ALA A 866 2.86 -25.26 14.71
CA ALA A 866 4.23 -25.17 15.21
C ALA A 866 4.26 -24.82 16.71
N ALA A 867 3.44 -23.87 17.15
CA ALA A 867 3.36 -23.45 18.54
C ALA A 867 2.74 -24.52 19.46
N LEU A 868 1.77 -25.30 18.97
CA LEU A 868 1.23 -26.47 19.69
C LEU A 868 2.26 -27.60 19.78
N GLY A 869 3.07 -27.81 18.74
CA GLY A 869 4.14 -28.82 18.71
C GLY A 869 5.31 -28.50 19.64
N ALA A 870 5.65 -27.22 19.82
CA ALA A 870 6.71 -26.75 20.72
C ALA A 870 6.30 -26.72 22.21
N SER A 871 5.03 -27.02 22.53
CA SER A 871 4.47 -27.02 23.89
C SER A 871 4.42 -28.42 24.53
N LYS A 872 4.99 -29.44 23.86
CA LYS A 872 5.32 -30.75 24.42
C LYS A 872 6.81 -30.80 24.71
#